data_AF-W7E7K9-F1
#
_entry.id   AF-W7E7K9-F1
#
_cell.length_a   1.000
_cell.length_b   1.000
_cell.length_c   1.000
_cell.angle_alpha   90.00
_cell.angle_beta   90.00
_cell.angle_gamma   90.00
#
_symmetry.space_group_name_H-M   'P 1'
#
loop_
_entity.id
_entity.type
_entity.pdbx_description
1 polymer ?
#
loop_
_entity_poly.entity_id
_entity_poly.type
_entity_poly.pdbx_seq_one_letter_code
_entity_poly.pdbx_strand_id
1 'polypeptide(L)'
;MDPKRRKTGDQDVSALRLASRQKYLAEREAQQLAILRRQVADEAEEEERLGSRLSERERKEFAKNRETLRLAEARNAIDEHRDGFMIPDADFSNKAEVLNRRDDASHFKSEYQQWEEDQMNKIKSQTKKAERVQEDDYEFVFDTSNQIQFQQDISSRIDPAKQALQAQLDSAEKRAKTIDEVRKSLPVYKYREEILDAVSKPEFKLLVLSATINASKFSKYFDDAPTFYVEGRTFPINILYTSAPEANYLSAGITSALQIHLAAELPGDILMFLTGEEEIQAAVENIETTMKKLGGRAKELIVCPLYSALPPDAQAKVFEPTPPNARKLVISTDIAETSLTIDGIRHVIDSGYSKQSNYISSNGISSLIVSPISRASANQRAGRAGRTSEGYCYRLYTKHAFYNELSETTEPELLRANLDGVVLTLKALGIDNLLEFEFLDPPSSTSLIKSLENLYALGALDSTGKLTRLGRRMAELPLDIKLSKAILASEKYGCREEILSIVSVLGESASLFLRPKDKRVAADAARARFSSKEGGDFMTFLNIWDQFEDSGFDSRWATENFLQWRCLNRARDVRDQLTKLCDRVEVPFSSCGSTNHVAIRKCITSAYFINAARLARDGLSYRAISNSGMTIFIHPSSSLIENRPKWIVYFEIVESSKTYARAVLPISPEWLVEVAPHMHTESSIGKLGDDKKMPKEKSIVPATGRR
;
A
#
# COMPACT_ATOMS: atom_id res chain seq x y z
N MET A 1 -2.32 -19.98 58.67
CA MET A 1 -1.16 -20.81 58.33
C MET A 1 -1.65 -21.93 57.45
N ASP A 2 -1.16 -21.99 56.21
CA ASP A 2 -1.37 -23.14 55.33
C ASP A 2 -0.07 -23.33 54.50
N PRO A 3 0.78 -24.34 54.80
CA PRO A 3 2.17 -24.40 54.35
C PRO A 3 2.33 -25.20 53.05
N LYS A 4 1.52 -24.93 52.01
CA LYS A 4 1.58 -25.66 50.73
C LYS A 4 1.44 -24.81 49.46
N ARG A 5 2.13 -23.67 49.41
CA ARG A 5 2.45 -23.02 48.12
C ARG A 5 3.96 -22.84 48.00
N ARG A 6 4.66 -23.93 47.68
CA ARG A 6 6.03 -23.86 47.13
C ARG A 6 5.94 -23.14 45.78
N LYS A 7 6.75 -22.09 45.61
CA LYS A 7 7.00 -21.45 44.32
C LYS A 7 7.57 -22.51 43.38
N THR A 8 6.81 -22.92 42.38
CA THR A 8 7.31 -23.72 41.26
C THR A 8 8.31 -22.86 40.49
N GLY A 9 9.59 -23.21 40.58
CA GLY A 9 10.65 -22.54 39.83
C GLY A 9 10.53 -22.84 38.34
N ASP A 10 11.09 -21.98 37.51
CA ASP A 10 11.09 -22.05 36.03
C ASP A 10 11.54 -23.44 35.47
N GLN A 11 12.29 -24.20 36.26
CA GLN A 11 12.74 -25.55 35.94
C GLN A 11 11.59 -26.59 35.92
N ASP A 12 10.58 -26.47 36.79
CA ASP A 12 9.42 -27.37 36.80
C ASP A 12 8.51 -27.15 35.59
N VAL A 13 8.38 -25.89 35.14
CA VAL A 13 7.55 -25.54 33.97
C VAL A 13 8.20 -26.03 32.68
N SER A 14 9.52 -25.96 32.57
CA SER A 14 10.27 -26.53 31.43
C SER A 14 10.12 -28.05 31.36
N ALA A 15 10.23 -28.75 32.50
CA ALA A 15 10.01 -30.20 32.57
C ALA A 15 8.57 -30.59 32.19
N LEU A 16 7.57 -29.84 32.65
CA LEU A 16 6.17 -30.03 32.29
C LEU A 16 5.90 -29.78 30.79
N ARG A 17 6.57 -28.79 30.18
CA ARG A 17 6.50 -28.54 28.73
C ARG A 17 7.14 -29.68 27.93
N LEU A 18 8.27 -30.22 28.40
CA LEU A 18 8.93 -31.36 27.76
C LEU A 18 8.05 -32.61 27.81
N ALA A 19 7.47 -32.91 28.98
CA ALA A 19 6.55 -34.04 29.17
C ALA A 19 5.27 -33.89 28.32
N SER A 20 4.70 -32.67 28.26
CA SER A 20 3.55 -32.36 27.41
C SER A 20 3.89 -32.52 25.92
N ARG A 21 5.08 -32.08 25.49
CA ARG A 21 5.55 -32.24 24.10
C ARG A 21 5.78 -33.71 23.74
N GLN A 22 6.37 -34.50 24.64
CA GLN A 22 6.56 -35.94 24.43
C GLN A 22 5.21 -36.67 24.29
N LYS A 23 4.23 -36.32 25.15
CA LYS A 23 2.89 -36.89 25.07
C LYS A 23 2.17 -36.50 23.76
N TYR A 24 2.28 -35.24 23.35
CA TYR A 24 1.73 -34.77 22.08
C TYR A 24 2.37 -35.46 20.87
N LEU A 25 3.69 -35.70 20.89
CA LEU A 25 4.39 -36.38 19.80
C LEU A 25 3.93 -37.84 19.66
N ALA A 26 3.71 -38.56 20.76
CA ALA A 26 3.18 -39.92 20.72
C ALA A 26 1.74 -39.97 20.17
N GLU A 27 0.88 -39.04 20.58
CA GLU A 27 -0.49 -38.91 20.03
C GLU A 27 -0.46 -38.53 18.54
N ARG A 28 0.46 -37.66 18.13
CA ARG A 28 0.63 -37.25 16.72
C ARG A 28 1.16 -38.38 15.85
N GLU A 29 2.10 -39.18 16.35
CA GLU A 29 2.63 -40.36 15.67
C GLU A 29 1.52 -41.39 15.43
N ALA A 30 0.68 -41.67 16.43
CA ALA A 30 -0.47 -42.55 16.30
C ALA A 30 -1.50 -42.04 15.27
N GLN A 31 -1.77 -40.73 15.23
CA GLN A 31 -2.65 -40.12 14.23
C GLN A 31 -2.09 -40.23 12.81
N GLN A 32 -0.79 -39.96 12.62
CA GLN A 32 -0.15 -40.08 11.30
C GLN A 32 -0.12 -41.52 10.80
N LEU A 33 0.13 -42.49 11.69
CA LEU A 33 0.09 -43.92 11.36
C LEU A 33 -1.33 -44.35 10.93
N ALA A 34 -2.38 -43.85 11.60
CA ALA A 34 -3.76 -44.12 11.23
C ALA A 34 -4.15 -43.54 9.85
N ILE A 35 -3.65 -42.34 9.53
CA ILE A 35 -3.84 -41.72 8.20
C ILE A 35 -3.11 -42.55 7.13
N LEU A 36 -1.86 -42.95 7.39
CA LEU A 36 -1.07 -43.77 6.47
C LEU A 36 -1.70 -45.14 6.22
N ARG A 37 -2.29 -45.78 7.25
CA ARG A 37 -3.05 -47.03 7.11
C ARG A 37 -4.25 -46.87 6.18
N ARG A 38 -5.00 -45.78 6.34
CA ARG A 38 -6.15 -45.48 5.49
C ARG A 38 -5.72 -45.21 4.05
N GLN A 39 -4.66 -44.43 3.87
CA GLN A 39 -4.11 -44.13 2.55
C GLN A 39 -3.66 -45.39 1.82
N VAL A 40 -2.92 -46.30 2.48
CA VAL A 40 -2.50 -47.57 1.87
C VAL A 40 -3.69 -48.49 1.55
N ALA A 41 -4.77 -48.43 2.34
CA ALA A 41 -5.99 -49.18 2.05
C ALA A 41 -6.72 -48.64 0.80
N ASP A 42 -6.88 -47.32 0.71
CA ASP A 42 -7.49 -46.65 -0.44
C ASP A 42 -6.64 -46.88 -1.72
N GLU A 43 -5.30 -46.80 -1.63
CA GLU A 43 -4.36 -47.11 -2.71
C GLU A 43 -4.46 -48.58 -3.18
N ALA A 44 -4.70 -49.52 -2.26
CA ALA A 44 -4.88 -50.94 -2.60
C ALA A 44 -6.21 -51.20 -3.33
N GLU A 45 -7.28 -50.51 -2.94
CA GLU A 45 -8.57 -50.55 -3.67
C GLU A 45 -8.44 -49.93 -5.07
N GLU A 46 -7.67 -48.85 -5.22
CA GLU A 46 -7.37 -48.24 -6.52
C GLU A 46 -6.54 -49.16 -7.42
N GLU A 47 -5.55 -49.87 -6.89
CA GLU A 47 -4.75 -50.85 -7.63
C GLU A 47 -5.62 -52.01 -8.14
N GLU A 48 -6.57 -52.50 -7.32
CA GLU A 48 -7.53 -53.53 -7.73
C GLU A 48 -8.52 -53.04 -8.80
N ARG A 49 -8.94 -51.77 -8.72
CA ARG A 49 -9.90 -51.16 -9.64
C ARG A 49 -9.31 -50.82 -11.01
N LEU A 50 -8.08 -50.34 -11.04
CA LEU A 50 -7.42 -49.81 -12.25
C LEU A 50 -6.50 -50.85 -12.92
N GLY A 51 -6.08 -51.89 -12.21
CA GLY A 51 -5.30 -53.00 -12.75
C GLY A 51 -4.09 -52.55 -13.57
N SER A 52 -4.05 -52.92 -14.86
CA SER A 52 -2.94 -52.65 -15.78
C SER A 52 -2.83 -51.20 -16.29
N ARG A 53 -3.67 -50.27 -15.81
CA ARG A 53 -3.66 -48.85 -16.21
C ARG A 53 -2.84 -47.93 -15.30
N LEU A 54 -2.24 -48.43 -14.22
CA LEU A 54 -1.36 -47.61 -13.36
C LEU A 54 -0.03 -47.29 -14.05
N SER A 55 0.43 -46.04 -13.89
CA SER A 55 1.75 -45.61 -14.32
C SER A 55 2.85 -46.24 -13.47
N GLU A 56 4.05 -46.47 -14.03
CA GLU A 56 5.21 -46.97 -13.26
C GLU A 56 5.57 -46.07 -12.07
N ARG A 57 5.29 -44.77 -12.17
CA ARG A 57 5.52 -43.82 -11.08
C ARG A 57 4.57 -44.05 -9.91
N GLU A 58 3.29 -44.23 -10.18
CA GLU A 58 2.23 -44.48 -9.18
C GLU A 58 2.48 -45.81 -8.48
N ARG A 59 2.87 -46.85 -9.24
CA ARG A 59 3.19 -48.17 -8.67
C ARG A 59 4.39 -48.13 -7.73
N LYS A 60 5.41 -47.31 -8.01
CA LYS A 60 6.55 -47.10 -7.11
C LYS A 60 6.16 -46.32 -5.85
N GLU A 61 5.23 -45.38 -5.99
CA GLU A 61 4.73 -44.58 -4.86
C GLU A 61 3.90 -45.44 -3.90
N PHE A 62 2.99 -46.27 -4.42
CA PHE A 62 2.19 -47.20 -3.61
C PHE A 62 3.08 -48.24 -2.91
N ALA A 63 4.10 -48.76 -3.62
CA ALA A 63 5.08 -49.68 -3.02
C ALA A 63 5.87 -49.03 -1.87
N LYS A 64 6.28 -47.77 -2.05
CA LYS A 64 6.99 -47.00 -1.02
C LYS A 64 6.10 -46.73 0.20
N ASN A 65 4.84 -46.37 0.00
CA ASN A 65 3.90 -46.11 1.10
C ASN A 65 3.61 -47.38 1.90
N ARG A 66 3.45 -48.52 1.21
CA ARG A 66 3.28 -49.84 1.84
C ARG A 66 4.52 -50.27 2.63
N GLU A 67 5.72 -50.05 2.11
CA GLU A 67 6.97 -50.33 2.81
C GLU A 67 7.15 -49.42 4.04
N THR A 68 6.78 -48.14 3.92
CA THR A 68 6.82 -47.17 5.01
C THR A 68 5.88 -47.57 6.15
N LEU A 69 4.65 -48.00 5.82
CA LEU A 69 3.70 -48.53 6.80
C LEU A 69 4.25 -49.77 7.51
N ARG A 70 4.82 -50.72 6.76
CA ARG A 70 5.43 -51.93 7.33
C ARG A 70 6.56 -51.61 8.32
N LEU A 71 7.44 -50.68 7.98
CA LEU A 71 8.54 -50.27 8.85
C LEU A 71 8.02 -49.56 10.12
N ALA A 72 7.00 -48.73 9.99
CA ALA A 72 6.38 -48.04 11.13
C ALA A 72 5.65 -49.01 12.08
N GLU A 73 4.96 -50.02 11.54
CA GLU A 73 4.31 -51.07 12.35
C GLU A 73 5.33 -52.00 13.01
N ALA A 74 6.40 -52.36 12.29
CA ALA A 74 7.50 -53.14 12.87
C ALA A 74 8.17 -52.39 14.03
N ARG A 75 8.36 -51.07 13.91
CA ARG A 75 8.87 -50.23 14.98
C ARG A 75 7.96 -50.21 16.21
N ASN A 76 6.64 -50.14 16.00
CA ASN A 76 5.66 -50.14 17.10
C ASN A 76 5.51 -51.53 17.76
N ALA A 77 5.90 -52.60 17.06
CA ALA A 77 5.90 -53.96 17.59
C ALA A 77 7.19 -54.33 18.35
N ILE A 78 8.21 -53.46 18.34
CA ILE A 78 9.39 -53.64 19.18
C ILE A 78 9.00 -53.24 20.62
N ASP A 79 8.74 -54.26 21.43
CA ASP A 79 8.48 -54.14 22.87
C ASP A 79 9.78 -53.70 23.57
N GLU A 80 9.80 -52.49 24.14
CA GLU A 80 10.86 -52.07 25.07
C GLU A 80 10.67 -52.80 26.41
N HIS A 81 11.03 -54.09 26.43
CA HIS A 81 11.22 -54.82 27.68
C HIS A 81 12.42 -54.19 28.41
N ARG A 82 12.12 -53.36 29.40
CA ARG A 82 13.11 -52.60 30.17
C ARG A 82 13.75 -53.51 31.21
N ASP A 83 14.66 -54.39 30.80
CA ASP A 83 15.60 -55.05 31.70
C ASP A 83 16.70 -54.07 32.10
N GLY A 84 16.37 -53.17 33.03
CA GLY A 84 17.28 -52.17 33.57
C GLY A 84 16.95 -51.85 35.02
N PHE A 85 17.96 -51.93 35.87
CA PHE A 85 17.90 -51.74 37.32
C PHE A 85 17.16 -50.44 37.72
N MET A 86 16.07 -50.56 38.48
CA MET A 86 15.33 -49.43 39.06
C MET A 86 15.95 -49.07 40.42
N ILE A 87 16.43 -47.84 40.54
CA ILE A 87 16.89 -47.28 41.82
C ILE A 87 15.66 -46.88 42.65
N PRO A 88 15.52 -47.32 43.92
CA PRO A 88 14.44 -46.89 44.78
C PRO A 88 14.54 -45.40 45.12
N ASP A 89 13.40 -44.71 45.10
CA ASP A 89 13.28 -43.29 45.44
C ASP A 89 13.93 -42.97 46.80
N ALA A 90 14.96 -42.12 46.78
CA ALA A 90 15.62 -41.63 47.98
C ALA A 90 15.45 -40.12 48.10
N ASP A 91 14.86 -39.75 49.23
CA ASP A 91 14.67 -38.42 49.76
C ASP A 91 15.93 -37.54 49.75
N PHE A 92 15.67 -36.23 49.62
CA PHE A 92 16.63 -35.14 49.79
C PHE A 92 17.55 -35.31 51.01
N SER A 93 18.87 -35.30 50.81
CA SER A 93 19.80 -34.59 51.69
C SER A 93 21.24 -34.51 51.14
N ASN A 94 21.84 -33.34 51.36
CA ASN A 94 23.27 -33.05 51.44
C ASN A 94 24.15 -33.00 50.18
N LYS A 95 24.13 -31.79 49.60
CA LYS A 95 25.10 -31.14 48.69
C LYS A 95 26.55 -31.04 49.21
N ALA A 96 26.94 -31.78 50.25
CA ALA A 96 28.22 -31.61 50.96
C ALA A 96 29.15 -32.85 50.93
N GLU A 97 28.72 -33.99 50.38
CA GLU A 97 29.51 -35.24 50.42
C GLU A 97 30.15 -35.62 49.07
N VAL A 98 29.85 -34.89 48.00
CA VAL A 98 30.46 -35.09 46.66
C VAL A 98 31.79 -34.34 46.49
N LEU A 99 32.15 -33.46 47.43
CA LEU A 99 33.35 -32.61 47.34
C LEU A 99 34.65 -33.27 47.84
N ASN A 100 34.63 -34.50 48.37
CA ASN A 100 35.82 -35.14 48.96
C ASN A 100 36.00 -36.62 48.55
N ARG A 101 36.11 -36.90 47.24
CA ARG A 101 36.75 -38.14 46.75
C ARG A 101 37.71 -37.87 45.59
N ARG A 102 38.97 -37.63 45.98
CA ARG A 102 40.22 -38.03 45.29
C ARG A 102 40.27 -39.57 45.21
N ASP A 103 40.89 -40.29 44.29
CA ASP A 103 41.80 -40.06 43.16
C ASP A 103 41.52 -41.19 42.14
N ASP A 104 41.85 -41.01 40.86
CA ASP A 104 42.60 -42.04 40.11
C ASP A 104 43.17 -41.47 38.81
N ALA A 105 44.48 -41.62 38.68
CA ALA A 105 45.32 -41.02 37.66
C ALA A 105 45.52 -41.95 36.47
N SER A 106 45.28 -41.44 35.26
CA SER A 106 46.11 -41.74 34.08
C SER A 106 45.80 -40.76 32.93
N HIS A 107 46.88 -40.18 32.39
CA HIS A 107 46.95 -39.22 31.27
C HIS A 107 46.49 -37.76 31.50
N PHE A 108 47.30 -37.01 32.27
CA PHE A 108 47.37 -35.55 32.19
C PHE A 108 48.59 -35.15 31.34
N LYS A 109 48.35 -34.53 30.17
CA LYS A 109 49.35 -33.73 29.45
C LYS A 109 49.10 -32.26 29.81
N SER A 110 50.12 -31.59 30.31
CA SER A 110 50.06 -30.18 30.71
C SER A 110 49.89 -29.26 29.50
N GLU A 111 49.01 -28.27 29.59
CA GLU A 111 48.84 -27.18 28.59
C GLU A 111 50.17 -26.49 28.26
N TYR A 112 51.11 -26.46 29.21
CA TYR A 112 52.44 -25.89 29.00
C TYR A 112 53.29 -26.71 28.02
N GLN A 113 53.18 -28.05 28.07
CA GLN A 113 53.90 -28.95 27.16
C GLN A 113 53.27 -29.00 25.76
N GLN A 114 51.94 -28.88 25.67
CA GLN A 114 51.26 -28.74 24.36
C GLN A 114 51.56 -27.39 23.71
N TRP A 115 51.76 -26.33 24.52
CA TRP A 115 52.18 -25.03 24.03
C TRP A 115 53.63 -25.02 23.54
N GLU A 116 54.56 -25.66 24.26
CA GLU A 116 55.97 -25.75 23.83
C GLU A 116 56.17 -26.54 22.51
N GLU A 117 55.42 -27.62 22.30
CA GLU A 117 55.48 -28.41 21.05
C GLU A 117 54.89 -27.66 19.85
N ASP A 118 53.82 -26.89 20.04
CA ASP A 118 53.22 -26.07 18.97
C ASP A 118 54.07 -24.83 18.62
N GLN A 119 54.75 -24.24 19.60
CA GLN A 119 55.70 -23.14 19.37
C GLN A 119 56.96 -23.63 18.63
N MET A 120 57.48 -24.81 18.98
CA MET A 120 58.64 -25.42 18.32
C MET A 120 58.37 -25.83 16.86
N ASN A 121 57.12 -26.20 16.52
CA ASN A 121 56.73 -26.54 15.15
C ASN A 121 56.43 -25.31 14.27
N LYS A 122 56.05 -24.17 14.86
CA LYS A 122 55.93 -22.88 14.13
C LYS A 122 57.27 -22.20 13.87
N ILE A 123 58.28 -22.42 14.72
CA ILE A 123 59.62 -21.82 14.58
C ILE A 123 60.49 -22.55 13.54
N LYS A 124 60.23 -23.84 13.27
CA LYS A 124 61.02 -24.64 12.30
C LYS A 124 60.60 -24.50 10.83
N SER A 125 59.48 -23.85 10.53
CA SER A 125 58.90 -23.87 9.18
C SER A 125 59.09 -22.63 8.31
N GLN A 126 59.73 -21.54 8.77
CA GLN A 126 60.31 -20.54 7.86
C GLN A 126 61.12 -19.44 8.56
N THR A 127 62.44 -19.53 8.48
CA THR A 127 63.34 -18.37 8.54
C THR A 127 64.39 -18.52 7.43
N LYS A 128 64.32 -17.64 6.43
CA LYS A 128 65.48 -17.06 5.71
C LYS A 128 65.24 -15.54 5.60
N LYS A 129 66.22 -14.76 6.11
CA LYS A 129 66.36 -13.28 6.08
C LYS A 129 66.68 -12.77 4.65
N ALA A 130 66.58 -11.48 4.27
CA ALA A 130 66.92 -10.17 4.88
C ALA A 130 65.99 -9.03 4.32
N GLU A 131 65.89 -7.76 4.76
CA GLU A 131 66.72 -6.82 5.54
C GLU A 131 65.86 -5.60 6.04
N ARG A 132 66.05 -5.13 7.29
CA ARG A 132 66.14 -3.74 7.87
C ARG A 132 65.30 -2.55 7.30
N VAL A 133 64.80 -1.51 8.03
CA VAL A 133 64.88 -0.91 9.39
C VAL A 133 63.55 -0.16 9.69
N GLN A 134 63.29 0.05 10.99
CA GLN A 134 62.19 0.67 11.74
C GLN A 134 62.03 2.20 11.59
N GLU A 135 60.81 2.72 11.74
CA GLU A 135 60.56 4.05 12.32
C GLU A 135 59.10 4.12 12.86
N ASP A 136 58.97 4.32 14.17
CA ASP A 136 57.76 4.80 14.84
C ASP A 136 57.98 6.27 15.23
N ASP A 137 56.91 7.07 15.04
CA ASP A 137 56.52 8.34 15.66
C ASP A 137 57.54 9.16 16.47
N TYR A 138 57.65 10.47 16.18
CA TYR A 138 57.43 11.58 17.13
C TYR A 138 57.40 12.97 16.44
N GLU A 139 56.35 13.72 16.77
CA GLU A 139 56.30 15.14 17.20
C GLU A 139 57.15 16.21 16.46
N PHE A 140 56.46 17.07 15.71
CA PHE A 140 57.05 18.28 15.11
C PHE A 140 57.17 19.42 16.14
N VAL A 141 58.41 19.79 16.47
CA VAL A 141 58.77 21.12 16.99
C VAL A 141 59.65 21.81 15.94
N PHE A 142 59.28 23.02 15.57
CA PHE A 142 59.97 23.85 14.59
C PHE A 142 61.35 24.31 15.09
N ASP A 143 62.34 24.33 14.20
CA ASP A 143 63.48 25.27 14.32
C ASP A 143 63.76 25.96 12.98
N THR A 144 63.79 27.29 13.05
CA THR A 144 64.02 28.25 11.99
C THR A 144 65.48 28.66 12.01
N SER A 145 66.35 27.97 11.27
CA SER A 145 67.57 28.54 10.69
C SER A 145 68.41 27.45 10.01
N ASN A 146 68.46 27.49 8.67
CA ASN A 146 69.69 27.38 7.88
C ASN A 146 69.33 27.37 6.41
N GLN A 147 69.52 28.53 5.77
CA GLN A 147 69.47 28.72 4.32
C GLN A 147 70.66 28.01 3.66
N ILE A 148 70.43 27.36 2.52
CA ILE A 148 71.37 27.38 1.38
C ILE A 148 70.54 27.60 0.11
N GLN A 149 71.05 28.47 -0.76
CA GLN A 149 70.37 29.04 -1.93
C GLN A 149 71.13 28.69 -3.22
N PHE A 150 70.36 28.55 -4.32
CA PHE A 150 70.73 28.51 -5.76
C PHE A 150 71.17 27.15 -6.36
N GLN A 151 70.84 26.78 -7.61
CA GLN A 151 70.56 27.60 -8.79
C GLN A 151 69.59 26.94 -9.81
N GLN A 152 69.06 27.83 -10.63
CA GLN A 152 68.01 27.79 -11.64
C GLN A 152 68.29 26.89 -12.87
N ASP A 153 67.28 26.15 -13.31
CA ASP A 153 67.13 25.77 -14.72
C ASP A 153 65.70 26.06 -15.22
N ILE A 154 65.62 26.57 -16.44
CA ILE A 154 64.56 27.42 -16.96
C ILE A 154 63.53 26.63 -17.79
N SER A 155 62.27 26.74 -17.37
CA SER A 155 61.01 26.69 -18.12
C SER A 155 60.72 25.57 -19.13
N SER A 156 59.70 24.78 -18.80
CA SER A 156 58.51 24.69 -19.65
C SER A 156 57.32 25.20 -18.85
N ARG A 157 56.80 26.39 -19.20
CA ARG A 157 55.57 26.93 -18.62
C ARG A 157 54.42 26.02 -19.06
N ILE A 158 53.97 25.15 -18.15
CA ILE A 158 52.67 24.50 -18.28
C ILE A 158 51.64 25.53 -17.85
N ASP A 159 50.76 25.94 -18.76
CA ASP A 159 49.67 26.88 -18.47
C ASP A 159 48.84 26.34 -17.29
N PRO A 160 48.59 27.14 -16.23
CA PRO A 160 47.69 26.76 -15.13
C PRO A 160 46.30 26.37 -15.63
N ALA A 161 45.86 26.96 -16.74
CA ALA A 161 44.60 26.65 -17.41
C ALA A 161 44.58 25.24 -18.03
N LYS A 162 45.70 24.77 -18.60
CA LYS A 162 45.80 23.39 -19.11
C LYS A 162 45.84 22.38 -17.98
N GLN A 163 46.50 22.69 -16.87
CA GLN A 163 46.53 21.81 -15.69
C GLN A 163 45.16 21.73 -15.00
N ALA A 164 44.41 22.83 -14.94
CA ALA A 164 43.03 22.84 -14.46
C ALA A 164 42.08 22.05 -15.38
N LEU A 165 42.24 22.18 -16.71
CA LEU A 165 41.47 21.41 -17.69
C LEU A 165 41.82 19.91 -17.63
N GLN A 166 43.10 19.56 -17.47
CA GLN A 166 43.56 18.18 -17.28
C GLN A 166 43.02 17.59 -15.98
N ALA A 167 43.02 18.35 -14.88
CA ALA A 167 42.43 17.90 -13.61
C ALA A 167 40.89 17.77 -13.68
N GLN A 168 40.22 18.62 -14.45
CA GLN A 168 38.79 18.45 -14.77
C GLN A 168 38.54 17.21 -15.62
N LEU A 169 39.35 16.95 -16.63
CA LEU A 169 39.28 15.74 -17.44
C LEU A 169 39.58 14.48 -16.62
N ASP A 170 40.60 14.48 -15.77
CA ASP A 170 40.97 13.37 -14.89
C ASP A 170 39.91 13.10 -13.82
N SER A 171 39.30 14.15 -13.27
CA SER A 171 38.18 14.00 -12.32
C SER A 171 36.90 13.53 -13.01
N ALA A 172 36.65 13.97 -14.25
CA ALA A 172 35.56 13.46 -15.09
C ALA A 172 35.80 12.01 -15.51
N GLU A 173 37.03 11.63 -15.87
CA GLU A 173 37.42 10.25 -16.18
C GLU A 173 37.34 9.36 -14.95
N LYS A 174 37.79 9.83 -13.78
CA LYS A 174 37.62 9.09 -12.53
C LYS A 174 36.14 8.88 -12.25
N ARG A 175 35.30 9.93 -12.33
CA ARG A 175 33.85 9.80 -12.20
C ARG A 175 33.25 8.85 -13.23
N ALA A 176 33.70 8.90 -14.49
CA ALA A 176 33.25 8.01 -15.55
C ALA A 176 33.64 6.54 -15.27
N LYS A 177 34.87 6.30 -14.81
CA LYS A 177 35.34 4.98 -14.37
C LYS A 177 34.58 4.48 -13.14
N THR A 178 34.32 5.34 -12.15
CA THR A 178 33.49 4.98 -10.99
C THR A 178 32.05 4.66 -11.42
N ILE A 179 31.48 5.44 -12.35
CA ILE A 179 30.15 5.18 -12.91
C ILE A 179 30.14 3.88 -13.70
N ASP A 180 31.16 3.57 -14.48
CA ASP A 180 31.26 2.33 -15.25
C ASP A 180 31.52 1.11 -14.36
N GLU A 181 32.29 1.26 -13.29
CA GLU A 181 32.44 0.25 -12.24
C GLU A 181 31.12 0.02 -11.50
N VAL A 182 30.41 1.09 -11.14
CA VAL A 182 29.07 1.02 -10.56
C VAL A 182 28.11 0.33 -11.52
N ARG A 183 28.10 0.68 -12.82
CA ARG A 183 27.28 0.03 -13.86
C ARG A 183 27.60 -1.45 -13.99
N LYS A 184 28.88 -1.83 -13.99
CA LYS A 184 29.33 -3.23 -14.01
C LYS A 184 28.94 -3.98 -12.74
N SER A 185 28.84 -3.29 -11.61
CA SER A 185 28.43 -3.89 -10.32
C SER A 185 26.92 -4.17 -10.22
N LEU A 186 26.12 -3.58 -11.11
CA LEU A 186 24.66 -3.77 -11.11
C LEU A 186 24.32 -5.21 -11.56
N PRO A 187 23.40 -5.89 -10.84
CA PRO A 187 22.97 -7.24 -11.21
C PRO A 187 22.45 -7.39 -12.65
N VAL A 188 21.84 -6.33 -13.19
CA VAL A 188 21.31 -6.25 -14.56
C VAL A 188 22.42 -6.34 -15.62
N TYR A 189 23.66 -5.96 -15.29
CA TYR A 189 24.77 -5.93 -16.24
C TYR A 189 25.09 -7.32 -16.83
N LYS A 190 24.76 -8.39 -16.11
CA LYS A 190 24.89 -9.78 -16.60
C LYS A 190 24.10 -10.02 -17.90
N TYR A 191 22.94 -9.38 -18.03
CA TYR A 191 22.05 -9.54 -19.18
C TYR A 191 22.28 -8.48 -20.25
N ARG A 192 23.35 -7.67 -20.14
CA ARG A 192 23.61 -6.55 -21.06
C ARG A 192 23.61 -6.97 -22.51
N GLU A 193 24.35 -8.02 -22.86
CA GLU A 193 24.50 -8.44 -24.25
C GLU A 193 23.19 -9.02 -24.81
N GLU A 194 22.48 -9.83 -24.03
CA GLU A 194 21.16 -10.38 -24.38
C GLU A 194 20.11 -9.27 -24.55
N ILE A 195 20.11 -8.27 -23.66
CA ILE A 195 19.23 -7.11 -23.77
C ILE A 195 19.59 -6.30 -25.01
N LEU A 196 20.87 -6.05 -25.28
CA LEU A 196 21.30 -5.30 -26.46
C LEU A 196 20.97 -6.02 -27.76
N ASP A 197 21.09 -7.35 -27.81
CA ASP A 197 20.69 -8.17 -28.97
C ASP A 197 19.18 -8.13 -29.18
N ALA A 198 18.39 -8.32 -28.12
CA ALA A 198 16.93 -8.20 -28.16
C ALA A 198 16.47 -6.79 -28.59
N VAL A 199 17.24 -5.77 -28.20
CA VAL A 199 16.99 -4.37 -28.54
C VAL A 199 17.47 -4.03 -29.95
N SER A 200 18.35 -4.78 -30.61
CA SER A 200 19.01 -4.32 -31.84
C SER A 200 18.10 -4.17 -33.09
N LYS A 201 16.89 -4.76 -33.09
CA LYS A 201 16.13 -5.04 -34.33
C LYS A 201 14.95 -4.11 -34.68
N PRO A 202 14.13 -3.58 -33.75
CA PRO A 202 12.95 -2.78 -34.13
C PRO A 202 13.08 -1.26 -33.88
N GLU A 203 12.34 -0.45 -34.65
CA GLU A 203 12.25 1.01 -34.49
C GLU A 203 11.56 1.43 -33.16
N PHE A 204 10.62 0.61 -32.67
CA PHE A 204 9.97 0.78 -31.37
C PHE A 204 10.24 -0.43 -30.47
N LYS A 205 10.56 -0.18 -29.19
CA LYS A 205 10.93 -1.22 -28.22
C LYS A 205 10.13 -1.02 -26.93
N LEU A 206 9.51 -2.10 -26.46
CA LEU A 206 8.77 -2.13 -25.20
C LEU A 206 9.52 -3.01 -24.19
N LEU A 207 9.94 -2.40 -23.08
CA LEU A 207 10.54 -3.12 -21.96
C LEU A 207 9.58 -3.06 -20.77
N VAL A 208 9.04 -4.20 -20.37
CA VAL A 208 8.16 -4.32 -19.21
C VAL A 208 8.98 -4.72 -17.99
N LEU A 209 9.09 -3.81 -17.01
CA LEU A 209 9.77 -4.05 -15.74
C LEU A 209 8.73 -4.35 -14.66
N SER A 210 8.88 -5.46 -13.96
CA SER A 210 8.02 -5.79 -12.82
C SER A 210 8.83 -6.31 -11.64
N ALA A 211 8.53 -5.78 -10.44
CA ALA A 211 9.13 -6.21 -9.18
C ALA A 211 8.44 -7.47 -8.60
N THR A 212 7.20 -7.69 -9.00
CA THR A 212 6.36 -8.77 -8.51
C THR A 212 5.57 -9.29 -9.65
N ILE A 213 6.03 -10.34 -10.33
CA ILE A 213 5.09 -11.02 -11.21
C ILE A 213 5.54 -12.42 -11.59
N ASN A 214 4.49 -13.21 -11.72
CA ASN A 214 4.33 -14.37 -12.57
C ASN A 214 4.71 -14.01 -14.03
N ALA A 215 6.00 -13.89 -14.32
CA ALA A 215 6.50 -13.41 -15.62
C ALA A 215 6.01 -14.26 -16.79
N SER A 216 5.62 -15.51 -16.52
CA SER A 216 4.96 -16.40 -17.48
C SER A 216 3.70 -15.78 -18.11
N LYS A 217 2.89 -15.05 -17.34
CA LYS A 217 1.66 -14.45 -17.85
C LYS A 217 1.94 -13.33 -18.84
N PHE A 218 2.90 -12.47 -18.52
CA PHE A 218 3.32 -11.37 -19.39
C PHE A 218 4.06 -11.88 -20.61
N SER A 219 4.95 -12.87 -20.43
CA SER A 219 5.62 -13.58 -21.53
C SER A 219 4.58 -14.09 -22.53
N LYS A 220 3.59 -14.85 -22.08
CA LYS A 220 2.55 -15.42 -22.93
C LYS A 220 1.67 -14.37 -23.61
N TYR A 221 1.39 -13.26 -22.91
CA TYR A 221 0.60 -12.16 -23.46
C TYR A 221 1.34 -11.38 -24.55
N PHE A 222 2.66 -11.24 -24.43
CA PHE A 222 3.52 -10.60 -25.43
C PHE A 222 4.20 -11.64 -26.33
N ASP A 223 3.44 -12.61 -26.86
CA ASP A 223 3.91 -13.61 -27.83
C ASP A 223 5.17 -14.37 -27.41
N ASP A 224 5.17 -14.89 -26.19
CA ASP A 224 6.29 -15.59 -25.55
C ASP A 224 7.58 -14.74 -25.49
N ALA A 225 7.43 -13.45 -25.18
CA ALA A 225 8.54 -12.51 -25.01
C ALA A 225 9.60 -13.02 -24.00
N PRO A 226 10.90 -12.80 -24.27
CA PRO A 226 11.97 -13.26 -23.39
C PRO A 226 11.86 -12.63 -22.00
N THR A 227 12.03 -13.46 -20.97
CA THR A 227 11.97 -13.03 -19.56
C THR A 227 13.37 -13.06 -18.94
N PHE A 228 13.74 -11.95 -18.30
CA PHE A 228 15.01 -11.81 -17.58
C PHE A 228 14.74 -11.69 -16.09
N TYR A 229 15.28 -12.62 -15.31
CA TYR A 229 15.14 -12.63 -13.85
C TYR A 229 16.39 -12.05 -13.20
N VAL A 230 16.23 -10.90 -12.55
CA VAL A 230 17.32 -10.26 -11.81
C VAL A 230 17.11 -10.54 -10.33
N GLU A 231 17.87 -11.49 -9.79
CA GLU A 231 17.84 -11.78 -8.35
C GLU A 231 18.27 -10.54 -7.55
N GLY A 232 17.39 -10.09 -6.66
CA GLY A 232 17.69 -9.01 -5.73
C GLY A 232 18.74 -9.46 -4.72
N ARG A 233 19.67 -8.57 -4.36
CA ARG A 233 20.55 -8.76 -3.20
C ARG A 233 19.75 -8.51 -1.92
N THR A 234 18.93 -9.48 -1.52
CA THR A 234 18.23 -9.43 -0.23
C THR A 234 18.93 -10.34 0.78
N PHE A 235 19.24 -9.78 1.94
CA PHE A 235 19.70 -10.54 3.11
C PHE A 235 18.57 -11.44 3.64
N PRO A 236 18.89 -12.53 4.35
CA PRO A 236 17.88 -13.43 4.89
C PRO A 236 16.94 -12.71 5.87
N ILE A 237 15.65 -13.08 5.83
CA ILE A 237 14.59 -12.45 6.61
C ILE A 237 13.89 -13.51 7.43
N ASN A 238 13.86 -13.33 8.75
CA ASN A 238 13.15 -14.21 9.66
C ASN A 238 11.68 -13.78 9.76
N ILE A 239 10.76 -14.65 9.32
CA ILE A 239 9.33 -14.36 9.33
C ILE A 239 8.69 -14.99 10.56
N LEU A 240 8.07 -14.16 11.39
CA LEU A 240 7.31 -14.54 12.57
C LEU A 240 5.82 -14.31 12.32
N TYR A 241 4.98 -15.22 12.82
CA TYR A 241 3.53 -15.16 12.74
C TYR A 241 2.94 -15.14 14.14
N THR A 242 1.77 -14.52 14.31
CA THR A 242 1.02 -14.65 15.56
C THR A 242 0.46 -16.06 15.71
N SER A 243 0.36 -16.53 16.96
CA SER A 243 -0.21 -17.86 17.26
C SER A 243 -1.72 -17.91 17.04
N ALA A 244 -2.41 -16.79 17.19
CA ALA A 244 -3.85 -16.64 16.99
C ALA A 244 -4.15 -15.36 16.18
N PRO A 245 -5.31 -15.28 15.52
CA PRO A 245 -5.75 -14.06 14.85
C PRO A 245 -5.92 -12.91 15.84
N GLU A 246 -5.35 -11.76 15.54
CA GLU A 246 -5.46 -10.56 16.37
C GLU A 246 -6.70 -9.75 15.96
N ALA A 247 -7.68 -9.61 16.87
CA ALA A 247 -8.90 -8.86 16.59
C ALA A 247 -8.64 -7.35 16.42
N ASN A 248 -7.62 -6.82 17.09
CA ASN A 248 -7.20 -5.41 16.97
C ASN A 248 -5.73 -5.32 16.58
N TYR A 249 -5.48 -5.35 15.27
CA TYR A 249 -4.15 -5.27 14.69
C TYR A 249 -3.44 -3.94 15.00
N LEU A 250 -4.18 -2.85 15.24
CA LEU A 250 -3.58 -1.54 15.59
C LEU A 250 -2.89 -1.63 16.95
N SER A 251 -3.58 -2.13 17.98
CA SER A 251 -3.00 -2.30 19.32
C SER A 251 -1.87 -3.34 19.33
N ALA A 252 -2.02 -4.44 18.59
CA ALA A 252 -1.00 -5.47 18.47
C ALA A 252 0.26 -4.93 17.77
N GLY A 253 0.09 -4.12 16.72
CA GLY A 253 1.19 -3.45 16.02
C GLY A 253 1.96 -2.48 16.92
N ILE A 254 1.24 -1.60 17.63
CA ILE A 254 1.84 -0.66 18.59
C ILE A 254 2.63 -1.41 19.67
N THR A 255 2.05 -2.46 20.24
CA THR A 255 2.69 -3.28 21.27
C THR A 255 3.94 -3.97 20.73
N SER A 256 3.87 -4.53 19.53
CA SER A 256 5.00 -5.18 18.86
C SER A 256 6.13 -4.20 18.58
N ALA A 257 5.83 -2.98 18.10
CA ALA A 257 6.84 -1.95 17.87
C ALA A 257 7.57 -1.55 19.16
N LEU A 258 6.83 -1.36 20.26
CA LEU A 258 7.42 -1.04 21.56
C LEU A 258 8.24 -2.21 22.13
N GLN A 259 7.78 -3.45 21.98
CA GLN A 259 8.53 -4.63 22.38
C GLN A 259 9.86 -4.75 21.61
N ILE A 260 9.83 -4.55 20.28
CA ILE A 260 11.02 -4.56 19.45
C ILE A 260 11.96 -3.42 19.86
N HIS A 261 11.42 -2.21 20.11
CA HIS A 261 12.20 -1.07 20.61
C HIS A 261 12.96 -1.36 21.90
N LEU A 262 12.31 -2.04 22.85
CA LEU A 262 12.90 -2.31 24.16
C LEU A 262 13.82 -3.53 24.16
N ALA A 263 13.54 -4.56 23.36
CA ALA A 263 14.25 -5.83 23.40
C ALA A 263 15.38 -5.96 22.36
N ALA A 264 15.24 -5.34 21.17
CA ALA A 264 16.18 -5.54 20.08
C ALA A 264 17.36 -4.55 20.14
N GLU A 265 18.56 -5.03 19.81
CA GLU A 265 19.79 -4.24 19.77
C GLU A 265 19.77 -3.17 18.66
N LEU A 266 20.48 -2.06 18.89
CA LEU A 266 20.68 -1.00 17.88
C LEU A 266 22.00 -1.26 17.12
N PRO A 267 22.09 -0.96 15.81
CA PRO A 267 21.11 -0.26 14.96
C PRO A 267 20.05 -1.18 14.33
N GLY A 268 18.93 -0.59 13.89
CA GLY A 268 17.89 -1.27 13.15
C GLY A 268 16.54 -0.57 13.29
N ASP A 269 16.10 0.10 12.24
CA ASP A 269 14.85 0.85 12.24
C ASP A 269 13.63 -0.07 12.02
N ILE A 270 12.46 0.41 12.44
CA ILE A 270 11.20 -0.32 12.36
C ILE A 270 10.31 0.32 11.29
N LEU A 271 9.73 -0.51 10.42
CA LEU A 271 8.69 -0.13 9.48
C LEU A 271 7.40 -0.86 9.83
N MET A 272 6.34 -0.12 10.14
CA MET A 272 5.01 -0.66 10.43
C MET A 272 4.03 -0.31 9.31
N PHE A 273 3.30 -1.31 8.80
CA PHE A 273 2.25 -1.11 7.81
C PHE A 273 0.87 -0.98 8.46
N LEU A 274 0.21 0.15 8.26
CA LEU A 274 -1.18 0.42 8.66
C LEU A 274 -2.02 0.87 7.46
N THR A 275 -3.35 0.96 7.62
CA THR A 275 -4.26 1.06 6.47
C THR A 275 -4.56 2.50 6.04
N GLY A 276 -4.40 3.49 6.92
CA GLY A 276 -4.67 4.88 6.57
C GLY A 276 -4.30 5.91 7.63
N GLU A 277 -4.50 7.19 7.30
CA GLU A 277 -4.08 8.33 8.10
C GLU A 277 -4.60 8.31 9.54
N GLU A 278 -5.89 8.05 9.75
CA GLU A 278 -6.51 8.07 11.09
C GLU A 278 -5.86 7.04 12.03
N GLU A 279 -5.60 5.84 11.53
CA GLU A 279 -4.91 4.77 12.27
C GLU A 279 -3.46 5.12 12.54
N ILE A 280 -2.77 5.68 11.54
CA ILE A 280 -1.38 6.11 11.67
C ILE A 280 -1.25 7.18 12.75
N GLN A 281 -2.07 8.24 12.70
CA GLN A 281 -2.03 9.31 13.68
C GLN A 281 -2.39 8.81 15.09
N ALA A 282 -3.38 7.93 15.22
CA ALA A 282 -3.71 7.30 16.50
C ALA A 282 -2.55 6.45 17.04
N ALA A 283 -1.82 5.73 16.18
CA ALA A 283 -0.63 4.98 16.57
C ALA A 283 0.50 5.89 17.02
N VAL A 284 0.78 6.97 16.29
CA VAL A 284 1.79 7.98 16.67
C VAL A 284 1.49 8.56 18.04
N GLU A 285 0.27 9.07 18.26
CA GLU A 285 -0.16 9.66 19.54
C GLU A 285 0.01 8.67 20.71
N ASN A 286 -0.35 7.40 20.50
CA ASN A 286 -0.28 6.37 21.54
C ASN A 286 1.16 5.94 21.84
N ILE A 287 2.01 5.82 20.82
CA ILE A 287 3.42 5.49 20.97
C ILE A 287 4.16 6.63 21.66
N GLU A 288 3.96 7.88 21.23
CA GLU A 288 4.57 9.04 21.89
C GLU A 288 4.14 9.17 23.36
N THR A 289 2.86 8.98 23.65
CA THR A 289 2.35 8.99 25.04
C THR A 289 2.98 7.89 25.88
N THR A 290 3.16 6.71 25.30
CA THR A 290 3.78 5.57 25.99
C THR A 290 5.28 5.79 26.20
N MET A 291 5.97 6.37 25.22
CA MET A 291 7.38 6.75 25.34
C MET A 291 7.60 7.82 26.41
N LYS A 292 6.72 8.83 26.51
CA LYS A 292 6.75 9.82 27.60
C LYS A 292 6.62 9.17 28.98
N LYS A 293 5.79 8.12 29.12
CA LYS A 293 5.63 7.35 30.37
C LYS A 293 6.82 6.45 30.69
N LEU A 294 7.48 5.90 29.66
CA LEU A 294 8.68 5.08 29.82
C LEU A 294 9.87 5.94 30.28
N GLY A 295 9.95 7.19 29.82
CA GLY A 295 10.98 8.17 30.21
C GLY A 295 12.39 7.66 29.87
N GLY A 296 13.38 7.97 30.72
CA GLY A 296 14.78 7.57 30.51
C GLY A 296 15.08 6.08 30.61
N ARG A 297 14.07 5.21 30.82
CA ARG A 297 14.25 3.74 30.81
C ARG A 297 14.34 3.17 29.40
N ALA A 298 13.92 3.94 28.39
CA ALA A 298 13.98 3.55 26.99
C ALA A 298 14.85 4.53 26.21
N LYS A 299 15.52 4.03 25.18
CA LYS A 299 16.28 4.86 24.23
C LYS A 299 15.31 5.74 23.42
N GLU A 300 15.85 6.79 22.82
CA GLU A 300 15.06 7.70 21.99
C GLU A 300 14.43 6.97 20.80
N LEU A 301 13.14 7.20 20.58
CA LEU A 301 12.35 6.64 19.48
C LEU A 301 11.77 7.79 18.66
N ILE A 302 12.22 7.91 17.42
CA ILE A 302 11.74 8.91 16.47
C ILE A 302 10.60 8.28 15.68
N VAL A 303 9.38 8.78 15.87
CA VAL A 303 8.19 8.25 15.17
C VAL A 303 7.91 9.13 13.95
N CYS A 304 7.87 8.51 12.77
CA CYS A 304 7.62 9.20 11.51
C CYS A 304 6.39 8.61 10.79
N PRO A 305 5.27 9.35 10.67
CA PRO A 305 4.14 8.91 9.86
C PRO A 305 4.44 9.08 8.37
N LEU A 306 3.92 8.17 7.53
CA LEU A 306 4.04 8.23 6.08
C LEU A 306 2.72 7.83 5.40
N TYR A 307 2.05 8.78 4.78
CA TYR A 307 0.79 8.57 4.04
C TYR A 307 0.63 9.64 2.94
N SER A 308 -0.22 9.39 1.93
CA SER A 308 -0.25 10.16 0.68
C SER A 308 -0.56 11.66 0.87
N ALA A 309 -1.39 12.00 1.85
CA ALA A 309 -1.80 13.38 2.13
C ALA A 309 -0.73 14.20 2.89
N LEU A 310 0.35 13.57 3.36
CA LEU A 310 1.39 14.24 4.16
C LEU A 310 2.17 15.25 3.30
N PRO A 311 2.53 16.45 3.82
CA PRO A 311 3.38 17.41 3.11
C PRO A 311 4.75 16.82 2.75
N PRO A 312 5.36 17.20 1.60
CA PRO A 312 6.64 16.64 1.17
C PRO A 312 7.77 16.83 2.17
N ASP A 313 7.81 17.98 2.86
CA ASP A 313 8.84 18.25 3.87
C ASP A 313 8.75 17.26 5.04
N ALA A 314 7.54 16.83 5.39
CA ALA A 314 7.32 15.81 6.42
C ALA A 314 7.57 14.39 5.89
N GLN A 315 7.30 14.11 4.61
CA GLN A 315 7.72 12.85 3.97
C GLN A 315 9.25 12.74 3.89
N ALA A 316 9.95 13.86 3.66
CA ALA A 316 11.40 13.91 3.55
C ALA A 316 12.10 13.49 4.85
N LYS A 317 11.50 13.79 6.01
CA LYS A 317 12.00 13.38 7.34
C LYS A 317 12.19 11.87 7.48
N VAL A 318 11.44 11.07 6.72
CA VAL A 318 11.56 9.60 6.75
C VAL A 318 12.93 9.14 6.21
N PHE A 319 13.57 9.91 5.32
CA PHE A 319 14.89 9.58 4.77
C PHE A 319 16.06 10.09 5.60
N GLU A 320 15.80 10.93 6.60
CA GLU A 320 16.87 11.42 7.46
C GLU A 320 17.51 10.24 8.22
N PRO A 321 18.85 10.18 8.29
CA PRO A 321 19.54 9.09 8.96
C PRO A 321 19.24 9.12 10.46
N THR A 322 19.07 7.93 11.04
CA THR A 322 18.77 7.80 12.46
C THR A 322 19.98 8.21 13.32
N PRO A 323 19.81 9.11 14.30
CA PRO A 323 20.89 9.51 15.21
C PRO A 323 21.50 8.33 15.97
N PRO A 324 22.78 8.41 16.37
CA PRO A 324 23.42 7.35 17.16
C PRO A 324 22.68 7.16 18.49
N ASN A 325 22.44 5.91 18.86
CA ASN A 325 21.68 5.50 20.06
C ASN A 325 20.17 5.82 20.04
N ALA A 326 19.61 6.21 18.89
CA ALA A 326 18.17 6.32 18.66
C ALA A 326 17.68 5.23 17.70
N ARG A 327 16.36 5.04 17.63
CA ARG A 327 15.68 4.21 16.63
C ARG A 327 14.62 5.02 15.92
N LYS A 328 14.47 4.83 14.61
CA LYS A 328 13.35 5.39 13.85
C LYS A 328 12.26 4.33 13.67
N LEU A 329 11.03 4.74 13.94
CA LEU A 329 9.81 3.97 13.67
C LEU A 329 9.02 4.69 12.59
N VAL A 330 9.03 4.12 11.39
CA VAL A 330 8.23 4.61 10.28
C VAL A 330 6.89 3.88 10.28
N ILE A 331 5.79 4.62 10.34
CA ILE A 331 4.44 4.05 10.27
C ILE A 331 3.85 4.49 8.93
N SER A 332 3.71 3.55 8.00
CA SER A 332 3.38 3.81 6.60
C SER A 332 2.13 3.07 6.14
N THR A 333 1.47 3.62 5.12
CA THR A 333 0.60 2.82 4.24
C THR A 333 1.44 1.98 3.26
N ASP A 334 0.77 1.39 2.26
CA ASP A 334 1.37 0.74 1.09
C ASP A 334 2.39 1.57 0.28
N ILE A 335 2.54 2.87 0.55
CA ILE A 335 3.57 3.72 -0.08
C ILE A 335 5.00 3.15 0.12
N ALA A 336 5.27 2.61 1.30
CA ALA A 336 6.57 1.99 1.60
C ALA A 336 6.71 0.56 1.02
N GLU A 337 5.64 -0.02 0.46
CA GLU A 337 5.63 -1.39 -0.07
C GLU A 337 6.38 -1.52 -1.39
N THR A 338 6.22 -0.55 -2.30
CA THR A 338 6.79 -0.55 -3.66
C THR A 338 7.62 0.71 -3.90
N SER A 339 6.99 1.87 -3.75
CA SER A 339 7.44 3.17 -4.27
C SER A 339 8.62 3.81 -3.53
N LEU A 340 8.93 3.37 -2.31
CA LEU A 340 9.91 4.04 -1.47
C LEU A 340 10.91 3.12 -0.79
N THR A 341 12.19 3.48 -0.85
CA THR A 341 13.29 2.75 -0.21
C THR A 341 13.75 3.55 1.01
N ILE A 342 13.48 3.04 2.21
CA ILE A 342 13.94 3.65 3.46
C ILE A 342 15.15 2.85 3.93
N ASP A 343 16.29 3.52 4.02
CA ASP A 343 17.52 2.89 4.47
C ASP A 343 17.50 2.66 5.98
N GLY A 344 18.15 1.57 6.43
CA GLY A 344 18.26 1.24 7.85
C GLY A 344 17.12 0.41 8.43
N ILE A 345 16.07 0.11 7.65
CA ILE A 345 14.97 -0.77 8.10
C ILE A 345 15.49 -2.20 8.30
N ARG A 346 15.31 -2.72 9.52
CA ARG A 346 15.64 -4.10 9.90
C ARG A 346 14.44 -4.89 10.40
N HIS A 347 13.46 -4.21 10.97
CA HIS A 347 12.26 -4.83 11.52
C HIS A 347 11.02 -4.33 10.77
N VAL A 348 10.23 -5.25 10.22
CA VAL A 348 8.95 -4.93 9.57
C VAL A 348 7.82 -5.50 10.39
N ILE A 349 6.79 -4.70 10.66
CA ILE A 349 5.54 -5.14 11.28
C ILE A 349 4.44 -5.04 10.22
N ASP A 350 3.84 -6.18 9.88
CA ASP A 350 2.81 -6.27 8.86
C ASP A 350 1.45 -6.57 9.48
N SER A 351 0.53 -5.61 9.37
CA SER A 351 -0.86 -5.77 9.81
C SER A 351 -1.67 -6.72 8.91
N GLY A 352 -1.23 -6.97 7.68
CA GLY A 352 -1.95 -7.82 6.73
C GLY A 352 -3.11 -7.14 6.00
N TYR A 353 -3.29 -5.82 6.16
CA TYR A 353 -4.37 -5.06 5.52
C TYR A 353 -3.86 -3.90 4.66
N SER A 354 -4.68 -3.48 3.70
CA SER A 354 -4.49 -2.29 2.88
C SER A 354 -5.85 -1.69 2.51
N LYS A 355 -5.92 -0.37 2.31
CA LYS A 355 -7.11 0.24 1.72
C LYS A 355 -7.05 0.08 0.21
N GLN A 356 -8.10 -0.46 -0.37
CA GLN A 356 -8.19 -0.69 -1.81
C GLN A 356 -9.48 -0.10 -2.33
N SER A 357 -9.41 0.53 -3.51
CA SER A 357 -10.59 1.01 -4.21
C SER A 357 -11.34 -0.18 -4.78
N ASN A 358 -12.62 -0.28 -4.46
CA ASN A 358 -13.52 -1.27 -4.99
C ASN A 358 -14.68 -0.57 -5.70
N TYR A 359 -14.92 -0.92 -6.96
CA TYR A 359 -15.99 -0.35 -7.77
C TYR A 359 -17.08 -1.37 -8.02
N ILE A 360 -18.31 -1.02 -7.65
CA ILE A 360 -19.49 -1.85 -7.90
C ILE A 360 -20.24 -1.29 -9.10
N SER A 361 -20.04 -1.88 -10.27
CA SER A 361 -20.64 -1.44 -11.54
C SER A 361 -22.16 -1.40 -11.54
N SER A 362 -22.84 -2.27 -10.76
CA SER A 362 -24.31 -2.27 -10.69
C SER A 362 -24.88 -0.99 -10.07
N ASN A 363 -24.14 -0.41 -9.13
CA ASN A 363 -24.57 0.76 -8.38
C ASN A 363 -23.74 2.00 -8.73
N GLY A 364 -22.69 1.88 -9.55
CA GLY A 364 -21.79 2.97 -9.90
C GLY A 364 -21.10 3.62 -8.70
N ILE A 365 -20.83 2.84 -7.64
CA ILE A 365 -20.22 3.32 -6.40
C ILE A 365 -18.78 2.84 -6.34
N SER A 366 -17.86 3.78 -6.12
CA SER A 366 -16.49 3.50 -5.71
C SER A 366 -16.42 3.60 -4.19
N SER A 367 -16.02 2.53 -3.52
CA SER A 367 -15.78 2.53 -2.08
C SER A 367 -14.33 2.19 -1.78
N LEU A 368 -13.74 2.93 -0.84
CA LEU A 368 -12.40 2.64 -0.35
C LEU A 368 -12.55 1.74 0.89
N ILE A 369 -12.41 0.43 0.69
CA ILE A 369 -12.58 -0.55 1.75
C ILE A 369 -11.23 -1.04 2.25
N VAL A 370 -11.16 -1.39 3.53
CA VAL A 370 -10.01 -2.08 4.09
C VAL A 370 -10.13 -3.55 3.70
N SER A 371 -9.16 -4.04 2.93
CA SER A 371 -9.11 -5.42 2.44
C SER A 371 -7.81 -6.09 2.87
N PRO A 372 -7.83 -7.42 3.09
CA PRO A 372 -6.61 -8.18 3.33
C PRO A 372 -5.67 -8.07 2.12
N ILE A 373 -4.36 -8.08 2.37
CA ILE A 373 -3.35 -8.01 1.32
C ILE A 373 -3.16 -9.36 0.62
N SER A 374 -2.58 -9.35 -0.58
CA SER A 374 -2.14 -10.58 -1.23
C SER A 374 -0.84 -11.12 -0.62
N ARG A 375 -0.58 -12.42 -0.81
CA ARG A 375 0.69 -13.07 -0.45
C ARG A 375 1.88 -12.39 -1.14
N ALA A 376 1.72 -11.97 -2.39
CA ALA A 376 2.72 -11.18 -3.09
C ALA A 376 3.05 -9.86 -2.36
N SER A 377 2.02 -9.11 -1.94
CA SER A 377 2.19 -7.86 -1.19
C SER A 377 2.86 -8.09 0.17
N ALA A 378 2.41 -9.10 0.92
CA ALA A 378 3.02 -9.51 2.19
C ALA A 378 4.50 -9.90 2.07
N ASN A 379 4.90 -10.49 0.94
CA ASN A 379 6.28 -10.84 0.67
C ASN A 379 7.11 -9.60 0.29
N GLN A 380 6.53 -8.63 -0.44
CA GLN A 380 7.18 -7.35 -0.70
C GLN A 380 7.43 -6.56 0.59
N ARG A 381 6.42 -6.49 1.46
CA ARG A 381 6.51 -5.86 2.79
C ARG A 381 7.63 -6.50 3.61
N ALA A 382 7.65 -7.84 3.68
CA ALA A 382 8.73 -8.57 4.34
C ALA A 382 10.10 -8.24 3.73
N GLY A 383 10.20 -8.17 2.40
CA GLY A 383 11.42 -7.83 1.65
C GLY A 383 12.02 -6.46 2.00
N ARG A 384 11.25 -5.53 2.61
CA ARG A 384 11.77 -4.24 3.07
C ARG A 384 12.76 -4.38 4.24
N ALA A 385 12.65 -5.44 5.04
CA ALA A 385 13.58 -5.71 6.14
C ALA A 385 14.95 -6.22 5.69
N GLY A 386 15.03 -6.84 4.51
CA GLY A 386 16.22 -7.55 4.02
C GLY A 386 17.10 -6.76 3.07
N ARG A 387 16.97 -5.43 2.99
CA ARG A 387 17.70 -4.61 2.00
C ARG A 387 19.12 -4.26 2.41
N THR A 388 19.31 -3.96 3.70
CA THR A 388 20.59 -3.47 4.24
C THR A 388 21.36 -4.53 5.02
N SER A 389 20.63 -5.39 5.74
CA SER A 389 21.18 -6.43 6.62
C SER A 389 20.13 -7.52 6.87
N GLU A 390 20.50 -8.56 7.61
CA GLU A 390 19.53 -9.56 8.08
C GLU A 390 18.40 -8.90 8.89
N GLY A 391 17.17 -9.27 8.54
CA GLY A 391 15.97 -8.59 9.02
C GLY A 391 14.94 -9.54 9.64
N TYR A 392 13.95 -8.94 10.29
CA TYR A 392 12.81 -9.65 10.88
C TYR A 392 11.50 -9.08 10.36
N CYS A 393 10.57 -9.95 10.01
CA CYS A 393 9.21 -9.57 9.62
C CYS A 393 8.21 -10.20 10.60
N TYR A 394 7.44 -9.36 11.29
CA TYR A 394 6.43 -9.73 12.25
C TYR A 394 5.05 -9.57 11.60
N ARG A 395 4.43 -10.69 11.23
CA ARG A 395 3.09 -10.73 10.65
C ARG A 395 2.07 -10.87 11.76
N LEU A 396 1.13 -9.92 11.87
CA LEU A 396 0.08 -9.90 12.90
C LEU A 396 -1.09 -10.86 12.62
N TYR A 397 -0.84 -11.88 11.81
CA TYR A 397 -1.79 -12.89 11.39
C TYR A 397 -1.12 -14.27 11.39
N THR A 398 -1.94 -15.32 11.45
CA THR A 398 -1.45 -16.68 11.59
C THR A 398 -0.81 -17.19 10.29
N LYS A 399 0.06 -18.19 10.42
CA LYS A 399 0.60 -18.90 9.26
C LYS A 399 -0.50 -19.56 8.43
N HIS A 400 -1.59 -20.01 9.06
CA HIS A 400 -2.74 -20.58 8.35
C HIS A 400 -3.43 -19.54 7.47
N ALA A 401 -3.72 -18.36 8.02
CA ALA A 401 -4.34 -17.26 7.28
C ALA A 401 -3.48 -16.86 6.08
N PHE A 402 -2.15 -16.80 6.24
CA PHE A 402 -1.23 -16.47 5.15
C PHE A 402 -1.35 -17.42 3.94
N TYR A 403 -1.47 -18.73 4.16
CA TYR A 403 -1.48 -19.71 3.06
C TYR A 403 -2.89 -20.01 2.52
N ASN A 404 -3.93 -19.91 3.35
CA ASN A 404 -5.27 -20.37 3.02
C ASN A 404 -6.30 -19.25 2.84
N GLU A 405 -6.11 -18.09 3.48
CA GLU A 405 -7.07 -16.97 3.39
C GLU A 405 -6.61 -15.87 2.43
N LEU A 406 -5.29 -15.59 2.36
CA LEU A 406 -4.76 -14.55 1.48
C LEU A 406 -4.64 -15.02 0.03
N SER A 407 -5.10 -14.18 -0.91
CA SER A 407 -4.93 -14.42 -2.34
C SER A 407 -3.45 -14.42 -2.74
N GLU A 408 -3.08 -15.12 -3.81
CA GLU A 408 -1.69 -15.14 -4.28
C GLU A 408 -1.20 -13.77 -4.75
N THR A 409 -2.01 -13.14 -5.59
CA THR A 409 -1.74 -11.86 -6.22
C THR A 409 -2.88 -10.90 -5.96
N THR A 410 -2.58 -9.61 -6.03
CA THR A 410 -3.58 -8.56 -5.91
C THR A 410 -4.37 -8.48 -7.20
N GLU A 411 -5.69 -8.38 -7.11
CA GLU A 411 -6.54 -8.22 -8.28
C GLU A 411 -6.19 -6.91 -9.04
N PRO A 412 -6.09 -6.93 -10.37
CA PRO A 412 -5.78 -5.74 -11.16
C PRO A 412 -6.76 -4.60 -10.93
N GLU A 413 -6.28 -3.36 -11.07
CA GLU A 413 -7.11 -2.16 -10.93
C GLU A 413 -8.23 -2.11 -11.99
N LEU A 414 -7.98 -2.63 -13.20
CA LEU A 414 -8.96 -2.70 -14.28
C LEU A 414 -10.26 -3.41 -13.86
N LEU A 415 -10.19 -4.42 -13.00
CA LEU A 415 -11.36 -5.18 -12.55
C LEU A 415 -12.11 -4.48 -11.40
N ARG A 416 -11.52 -3.46 -10.79
CA ARG A 416 -11.98 -2.84 -9.54
C ARG A 416 -12.19 -1.32 -9.64
N ALA A 417 -12.04 -0.76 -10.83
CA ALA A 417 -12.21 0.66 -11.11
C ALA A 417 -13.34 0.92 -12.11
N ASN A 418 -13.76 2.19 -12.22
CA ASN A 418 -14.71 2.60 -13.24
C ASN A 418 -14.07 2.52 -14.64
N LEU A 419 -14.67 1.74 -15.53
CA LEU A 419 -14.19 1.51 -16.89
C LEU A 419 -14.57 2.63 -17.87
N ASP A 420 -15.42 3.58 -17.49
CA ASP A 420 -15.92 4.62 -18.40
C ASP A 420 -14.75 5.29 -19.17
N GLY A 421 -13.72 5.74 -18.45
CA GLY A 421 -12.57 6.45 -19.04
C GLY A 421 -11.70 5.56 -19.94
N VAL A 422 -11.52 4.31 -19.54
CA VAL A 422 -10.76 3.31 -20.31
C VAL A 422 -11.49 3.00 -21.62
N VAL A 423 -12.81 2.78 -21.56
CA VAL A 423 -13.65 2.50 -22.73
C VAL A 423 -13.64 3.67 -23.70
N LEU A 424 -13.74 4.91 -23.22
CA LEU A 424 -13.64 6.10 -24.07
C LEU A 424 -12.29 6.17 -24.79
N THR A 425 -11.21 5.90 -24.07
CA THR A 425 -9.84 5.90 -24.61
C THR A 425 -9.66 4.82 -25.67
N LEU A 426 -10.13 3.59 -25.41
CA LEU A 426 -10.08 2.48 -26.38
C LEU A 426 -10.87 2.81 -27.66
N LYS A 427 -12.05 3.42 -27.50
CA LYS A 427 -12.87 3.88 -28.64
C LYS A 427 -12.20 5.02 -29.41
N ALA A 428 -11.49 5.93 -28.73
CA ALA A 428 -10.73 7.00 -29.38
C ALA A 428 -9.53 6.45 -30.18
N LEU A 429 -8.91 5.35 -29.73
CA LEU A 429 -7.88 4.62 -30.47
C LEU A 429 -8.42 3.86 -31.70
N GLY A 430 -9.75 3.78 -31.88
CA GLY A 430 -10.38 3.09 -33.01
C GLY A 430 -10.71 1.62 -32.75
N ILE A 431 -10.67 1.17 -31.49
CA ILE A 431 -11.02 -0.20 -31.12
C ILE A 431 -12.54 -0.29 -30.94
N ASP A 432 -13.22 -0.84 -31.94
CA ASP A 432 -14.67 -0.93 -31.92
C ASP A 432 -15.20 -2.14 -31.14
N ASN A 433 -14.55 -3.29 -31.26
CA ASN A 433 -14.95 -4.52 -30.58
C ASN A 433 -14.20 -4.70 -29.26
N LEU A 434 -14.80 -4.20 -28.19
CA LEU A 434 -14.22 -4.29 -26.84
C LEU A 434 -14.24 -5.71 -26.26
N LEU A 435 -15.10 -6.59 -26.79
CA LEU A 435 -15.19 -7.98 -26.31
C LEU A 435 -14.08 -8.87 -26.88
N GLU A 436 -13.60 -8.56 -28.08
CA GLU A 436 -12.47 -9.24 -28.72
C GLU A 436 -11.13 -8.59 -28.37
N PHE A 437 -11.12 -7.44 -27.70
CA PHE A 437 -9.88 -6.80 -27.28
C PHE A 437 -9.14 -7.70 -26.28
N GLU A 438 -7.88 -7.98 -26.59
CA GLU A 438 -7.03 -8.87 -25.81
C GLU A 438 -6.55 -8.17 -24.53
N PHE A 439 -7.42 -8.10 -23.52
CA PHE A 439 -7.00 -7.68 -22.18
C PHE A 439 -6.14 -8.78 -21.53
N LEU A 440 -5.09 -8.38 -20.80
CA LEU A 440 -4.34 -9.31 -19.95
C LEU A 440 -5.24 -9.99 -18.89
N ASP A 441 -6.17 -9.20 -18.36
CA ASP A 441 -7.23 -9.62 -17.43
C ASP A 441 -8.54 -8.97 -17.90
N PRO A 442 -9.43 -9.69 -18.60
CA PRO A 442 -10.63 -9.09 -19.17
C PRO A 442 -11.64 -8.71 -18.08
N PRO A 443 -12.19 -7.47 -18.12
CA PRO A 443 -13.25 -7.07 -17.22
C PRO A 443 -14.57 -7.80 -17.52
N SER A 444 -15.48 -7.81 -16.54
CA SER A 444 -16.81 -8.39 -16.73
C SER A 444 -17.59 -7.67 -17.83
N SER A 445 -18.28 -8.45 -18.66
CA SER A 445 -19.12 -7.93 -19.75
C SER A 445 -20.20 -6.96 -19.25
N THR A 446 -20.74 -7.21 -18.06
CA THR A 446 -21.71 -6.32 -17.41
C THR A 446 -21.13 -4.94 -17.11
N SER A 447 -19.87 -4.86 -16.67
CA SER A 447 -19.19 -3.57 -16.42
C SER A 447 -18.92 -2.83 -17.71
N LEU A 448 -18.46 -3.52 -18.76
CA LEU A 448 -18.26 -2.93 -20.09
C LEU A 448 -19.56 -2.39 -20.69
N ILE A 449 -20.65 -3.17 -20.63
CA ILE A 449 -21.97 -2.74 -21.10
C ILE A 449 -22.42 -1.50 -20.33
N LYS A 450 -22.23 -1.50 -19.00
CA LYS A 450 -22.65 -0.35 -18.19
C LYS A 450 -21.87 0.92 -18.53
N SER A 451 -20.57 0.80 -18.79
CA SER A 451 -19.76 1.92 -19.25
C SER A 451 -20.15 2.43 -20.63
N LEU A 452 -20.49 1.53 -21.56
CA LEU A 452 -21.05 1.92 -22.87
C LEU A 452 -22.39 2.65 -22.74
N GLU A 453 -23.29 2.18 -21.86
CA GLU A 453 -24.56 2.86 -21.58
C GLU A 453 -24.33 4.28 -21.01
N ASN A 454 -23.40 4.43 -20.07
CA ASN A 454 -23.05 5.72 -19.47
C ASN A 454 -22.49 6.68 -20.53
N LEU A 455 -21.57 6.20 -21.37
CA LEU A 455 -20.98 6.99 -22.45
C LEU A 455 -22.02 7.40 -23.51
N TYR A 456 -22.94 6.50 -23.85
CA TYR A 456 -24.07 6.80 -24.73
C TYR A 456 -24.99 7.85 -24.10
N ALA A 457 -25.33 7.71 -22.81
CA ALA A 457 -26.17 8.66 -22.10
C ALA A 457 -25.55 10.08 -22.06
N LEU A 458 -24.23 10.18 -21.92
CA LEU A 458 -23.49 11.46 -21.94
C LEU A 458 -23.33 12.05 -23.35
N GLY A 459 -23.68 11.29 -24.39
CA GLY A 459 -23.56 11.66 -25.81
C GLY A 459 -22.14 11.53 -26.36
N ALA A 460 -21.25 10.82 -25.66
CA ALA A 460 -19.91 10.51 -26.13
C ALA A 460 -19.93 9.46 -27.25
N LEU A 461 -20.91 8.54 -27.20
CA LEU A 461 -21.16 7.53 -28.22
C LEU A 461 -22.51 7.76 -28.92
N ASP A 462 -22.59 7.34 -30.17
CA ASP A 462 -23.86 7.28 -30.92
C ASP A 462 -24.61 5.95 -30.67
N SER A 463 -25.79 5.80 -31.27
CA SER A 463 -26.62 4.59 -31.14
C SER A 463 -26.00 3.35 -31.77
N THR A 464 -24.96 3.51 -32.59
CA THR A 464 -24.19 2.41 -33.19
C THR A 464 -22.94 2.06 -32.38
N GLY A 465 -22.66 2.80 -31.29
CA GLY A 465 -21.49 2.59 -30.45
C GLY A 465 -20.20 3.21 -31.01
N LYS A 466 -20.30 4.13 -31.97
CA LYS A 466 -19.17 4.90 -32.51
C LYS A 466 -19.01 6.22 -31.78
N LEU A 467 -17.77 6.73 -31.81
CA LEU A 467 -17.39 7.95 -31.11
C LEU A 467 -17.92 9.20 -31.81
N THR A 468 -18.68 10.03 -31.08
CA THR A 468 -19.22 11.29 -31.60
C THR A 468 -18.16 12.40 -31.63
N ARG A 469 -18.45 13.55 -32.27
CA ARG A 469 -17.58 14.74 -32.18
C ARG A 469 -17.36 15.16 -30.73
N LEU A 470 -18.39 15.06 -29.90
CA LEU A 470 -18.29 15.34 -28.47
C LEU A 470 -17.37 14.32 -27.79
N GLY A 471 -17.57 13.02 -28.03
CA GLY A 471 -16.74 11.96 -27.45
C GLY A 471 -15.25 12.11 -27.79
N ARG A 472 -14.92 12.50 -29.03
CA ARG A 472 -13.54 12.81 -29.43
C ARG A 472 -12.95 13.97 -28.62
N ARG A 473 -13.70 15.06 -28.48
CA ARG A 473 -13.27 16.22 -27.66
C ARG A 473 -13.10 15.83 -26.19
N MET A 474 -13.93 14.92 -25.67
CA MET A 474 -13.83 14.42 -24.30
C MET A 474 -12.58 13.56 -24.07
N ALA A 475 -12.18 12.76 -25.06
CA ALA A 475 -11.02 11.87 -24.96
C ALA A 475 -9.68 12.63 -24.91
N GLU A 476 -9.62 13.85 -25.43
CA GLU A 476 -8.44 14.73 -25.35
C GLU A 476 -8.22 15.34 -23.95
N LEU A 477 -9.23 15.30 -23.07
CA LEU A 477 -9.15 15.85 -21.72
C LEU A 477 -8.79 14.74 -20.72
N PRO A 478 -7.70 14.87 -19.94
CA PRO A 478 -7.26 13.86 -18.97
C PRO A 478 -8.05 13.95 -17.66
N LEU A 479 -9.38 13.90 -17.76
CA LEU A 479 -10.30 14.03 -16.64
C LEU A 479 -11.35 12.91 -16.65
N ASP A 480 -12.05 12.75 -15.53
CA ASP A 480 -13.27 11.95 -15.51
C ASP A 480 -14.26 12.45 -16.58
N ILE A 481 -14.95 11.51 -17.22
CA ILE A 481 -15.82 11.79 -18.38
C ILE A 481 -16.91 12.79 -18.04
N LYS A 482 -17.44 12.78 -16.81
CA LYS A 482 -18.46 13.76 -16.40
C LYS A 482 -17.83 15.15 -16.28
N LEU A 483 -16.62 15.28 -15.75
CA LEU A 483 -15.90 16.55 -15.72
C LEU A 483 -15.56 17.07 -17.12
N SER A 484 -15.08 16.19 -18.00
CA SER A 484 -14.83 16.52 -19.41
C SER A 484 -16.12 17.02 -20.09
N LYS A 485 -17.26 16.36 -19.84
CA LYS A 485 -18.56 16.79 -20.34
C LYS A 485 -18.96 18.17 -19.80
N ALA A 486 -18.70 18.46 -18.53
CA ALA A 486 -19.03 19.74 -17.90
C ALA A 486 -18.23 20.89 -18.53
N ILE A 487 -16.93 20.70 -18.78
CA ILE A 487 -16.09 21.67 -19.46
C ILE A 487 -16.59 21.92 -20.88
N LEU A 488 -16.92 20.88 -21.65
CA LEU A 488 -17.42 21.06 -23.02
C LEU A 488 -18.82 21.68 -23.07
N ALA A 489 -19.67 21.39 -22.07
CA ALA A 489 -20.99 21.99 -21.97
C ALA A 489 -20.95 23.48 -21.59
N SER A 490 -19.83 23.96 -21.00
CA SER A 490 -19.65 25.36 -20.64
C SER A 490 -19.72 26.30 -21.84
N GLU A 491 -19.40 25.81 -23.04
CA GLU A 491 -19.55 26.53 -24.32
C GLU A 491 -21.01 26.98 -24.56
N LYS A 492 -21.99 26.14 -24.20
CA LYS A 492 -23.42 26.43 -24.39
C LYS A 492 -23.95 27.46 -23.39
N TYR A 493 -23.40 27.45 -22.17
CA TYR A 493 -23.88 28.29 -21.06
C TYR A 493 -23.04 29.55 -20.82
N GLY A 494 -21.91 29.68 -21.53
CA GLY A 494 -21.02 30.84 -21.44
C GLY A 494 -20.25 30.94 -20.13
N CYS A 495 -19.91 29.81 -19.49
CA CYS A 495 -19.32 29.75 -18.15
C CYS A 495 -18.02 28.92 -18.11
N ARG A 496 -17.17 29.05 -19.14
CA ARG A 496 -15.92 28.27 -19.25
C ARG A 496 -14.99 28.52 -18.07
N GLU A 497 -14.70 29.78 -17.76
CA GLU A 497 -13.71 30.15 -16.74
C GLU A 497 -14.11 29.65 -15.35
N GLU A 498 -15.37 29.81 -14.97
CA GLU A 498 -15.88 29.40 -13.67
C GLU A 498 -15.87 27.87 -13.54
N ILE A 499 -16.23 27.14 -14.60
CA ILE A 499 -16.20 25.67 -14.61
C ILE A 499 -14.75 25.17 -14.53
N LEU A 500 -13.79 25.79 -15.21
CA LEU A 500 -12.38 25.42 -15.12
C LEU A 500 -11.84 25.59 -13.70
N SER A 501 -12.15 26.71 -13.04
CA SER A 501 -11.77 26.94 -11.64
C SER A 501 -12.40 25.91 -10.71
N ILE A 502 -13.70 25.64 -10.87
CA ILE A 502 -14.43 24.64 -10.08
C ILE A 502 -13.84 23.24 -10.26
N VAL A 503 -13.62 22.78 -11.50
CA VAL A 503 -13.08 21.45 -11.79
C VAL A 503 -11.68 21.28 -11.21
N SER A 504 -10.86 22.32 -11.30
CA SER A 504 -9.48 22.29 -10.81
C SER A 504 -9.42 22.17 -9.28
N VAL A 505 -10.29 22.90 -8.56
CA VAL A 505 -10.39 22.80 -7.10
C VAL A 505 -11.06 21.50 -6.67
N LEU A 506 -12.06 21.03 -7.41
CA LEU A 506 -12.81 19.81 -7.13
C LEU A 506 -11.91 18.56 -7.12
N GLY A 507 -10.94 18.48 -8.04
CA GLY A 507 -9.96 17.41 -8.09
C GLY A 507 -9.10 17.27 -6.83
N GLU A 508 -8.87 18.37 -6.11
CA GLU A 508 -8.07 18.41 -4.86
C GLU A 508 -8.95 18.59 -3.61
N SER A 509 -10.28 18.50 -3.75
CA SER A 509 -11.24 18.85 -2.69
C SER A 509 -11.14 17.96 -1.44
N ALA A 510 -10.62 16.74 -1.56
CA ALA A 510 -10.48 15.79 -0.46
C ALA A 510 -9.48 16.27 0.62
N SER A 511 -8.43 16.99 0.23
CA SER A 511 -7.37 17.48 1.13
C SER A 511 -7.35 19.01 1.28
N LEU A 512 -8.21 19.72 0.55
CA LEU A 512 -8.23 21.19 0.52
C LEU A 512 -8.44 21.83 1.91
N PHE A 513 -9.38 21.30 2.69
CA PHE A 513 -9.75 21.86 4.00
C PHE A 513 -8.94 21.23 5.13
N LEU A 514 -8.21 22.06 5.87
CA LEU A 514 -7.51 21.66 7.09
C LEU A 514 -8.44 21.83 8.28
N ARG A 515 -8.62 20.76 9.07
CA ARG A 515 -9.42 20.82 10.31
C ARG A 515 -8.62 20.33 11.52
N PRO A 516 -7.64 21.11 12.02
CA PRO A 516 -6.85 20.73 13.19
C PRO A 516 -7.74 20.51 14.42
N LYS A 517 -7.45 19.47 15.22
CA LYS A 517 -8.26 19.10 16.42
C LYS A 517 -8.43 20.28 17.39
N ASP A 518 -7.39 21.07 17.60
CA ASP A 518 -7.38 22.20 18.55
C ASP A 518 -8.10 23.45 18.05
N LYS A 519 -8.23 23.62 16.72
CA LYS A 519 -8.77 24.83 16.08
C LYS A 519 -10.05 24.56 15.27
N ARG A 520 -10.79 23.50 15.59
CA ARG A 520 -12.00 23.08 14.84
C ARG A 520 -13.02 24.20 14.65
N VAL A 521 -13.34 24.95 15.72
CA VAL A 521 -14.34 26.03 15.66
C VAL A 521 -13.90 27.16 14.72
N ALA A 522 -12.61 27.53 14.77
CA ALA A 522 -12.05 28.57 13.90
C ALA A 522 -12.02 28.12 12.43
N ALA A 523 -11.67 26.85 12.17
CA ALA A 523 -11.68 26.27 10.84
C ALA A 523 -13.11 26.19 10.26
N ASP A 524 -14.09 25.77 11.07
CA ASP A 524 -15.48 25.68 10.66
C ASP A 524 -16.07 27.09 10.39
N ALA A 525 -15.69 28.09 11.19
CA ALA A 525 -16.07 29.49 10.97
C ALA A 525 -15.43 30.09 9.71
N ALA A 526 -14.16 29.77 9.44
CA ALA A 526 -13.49 30.18 8.20
C ALA A 526 -14.16 29.60 6.97
N ARG A 527 -14.47 28.30 7.02
CA ARG A 527 -15.20 27.60 5.96
C ARG A 527 -16.58 28.21 5.71
N ALA A 528 -17.32 28.55 6.76
CA ALA A 528 -18.64 29.15 6.64
C ALA A 528 -18.65 30.49 5.88
N ARG A 529 -17.53 31.23 5.86
CA ARG A 529 -17.40 32.47 5.06
C ARG A 529 -17.40 32.21 3.56
N PHE A 530 -16.93 31.06 3.12
CA PHE A 530 -16.89 30.68 1.70
C PHE A 530 -18.16 29.98 1.24
N SER A 531 -18.89 29.36 2.16
CA SER A 531 -20.08 28.56 1.89
C SER A 531 -21.21 29.38 1.25
N SER A 532 -21.64 28.99 0.06
CA SER A 532 -22.82 29.57 -0.60
C SER A 532 -24.03 28.64 -0.48
N LYS A 533 -25.07 29.10 0.22
CA LYS A 533 -26.30 28.30 0.46
C LYS A 533 -27.12 28.04 -0.81
N GLU A 534 -27.09 28.96 -1.77
CA GLU A 534 -27.84 28.83 -3.05
C GLU A 534 -27.08 28.02 -4.10
N GLY A 535 -25.75 28.03 -3.99
CA GLY A 535 -24.83 27.44 -4.94
C GLY A 535 -24.25 26.08 -4.56
N GLY A 536 -24.38 25.69 -3.29
CA GLY A 536 -23.83 24.46 -2.76
C GLY A 536 -22.29 24.44 -2.72
N ASP A 537 -21.74 23.22 -2.75
CA ASP A 537 -20.30 23.02 -2.61
C ASP A 537 -19.51 23.53 -3.82
N PHE A 538 -20.07 23.43 -5.03
CA PHE A 538 -19.41 23.90 -6.25
C PHE A 538 -19.16 25.41 -6.25
N MET A 539 -20.12 26.22 -5.77
CA MET A 539 -19.91 27.66 -5.63
C MET A 539 -18.99 28.00 -4.47
N THR A 540 -18.96 27.16 -3.43
CA THR A 540 -17.98 27.32 -2.34
C THR A 540 -16.55 27.16 -2.89
N PHE A 541 -16.32 26.22 -3.80
CA PHE A 541 -15.02 26.07 -4.47
C PHE A 541 -14.67 27.25 -5.37
N LEU A 542 -15.64 27.80 -6.11
CA LEU A 542 -15.44 29.01 -6.91
C LEU A 542 -15.09 30.21 -6.03
N ASN A 543 -15.82 30.44 -4.94
CA ASN A 543 -15.53 31.53 -4.00
C ASN A 543 -14.12 31.42 -3.37
N ILE A 544 -13.68 30.20 -3.07
CA ILE A 544 -12.32 29.95 -2.57
C ILE A 544 -11.29 30.30 -3.64
N TRP A 545 -11.54 29.91 -4.89
CA TRP A 545 -10.65 30.21 -6.01
C TRP A 545 -10.55 31.73 -6.24
N ASP A 546 -11.68 32.42 -6.36
CA ASP A 546 -11.74 33.85 -6.63
C ASP A 546 -10.99 34.65 -5.55
N GLN A 547 -11.21 34.34 -4.26
CA GLN A 547 -10.48 35.01 -3.17
C GLN A 547 -8.99 34.64 -3.13
N PHE A 548 -8.62 33.44 -3.56
CA PHE A 548 -7.22 33.04 -3.65
C PHE A 548 -6.49 33.80 -4.77
N GLU A 549 -7.16 33.97 -5.90
CA GLU A 549 -6.68 34.77 -7.03
C GLU A 549 -6.55 36.25 -6.64
N ASP A 550 -7.57 36.83 -5.98
CA ASP A 550 -7.55 38.20 -5.46
C ASP A 550 -6.44 38.44 -4.43
N SER A 551 -6.09 37.41 -3.64
CA SER A 551 -4.98 37.48 -2.68
C SER A 551 -3.59 37.48 -3.33
N GLY A 552 -3.50 37.27 -4.64
CA GLY A 552 -2.24 37.12 -5.36
C GLY A 552 -1.56 35.77 -5.08
N PHE A 553 -2.34 34.72 -4.81
CA PHE A 553 -1.86 33.36 -4.52
C PHE A 553 -1.01 33.23 -3.24
N ASP A 554 -1.29 34.05 -2.22
CA ASP A 554 -0.48 34.10 -1.00
C ASP A 554 -0.63 32.83 -0.14
N SER A 555 0.51 32.32 0.34
CA SER A 555 0.56 31.20 1.29
C SER A 555 0.03 31.57 2.66
N ARG A 556 0.17 32.85 3.08
CA ARG A 556 -0.35 33.28 4.39
C ARG A 556 -1.87 33.29 4.41
N TRP A 557 -2.49 33.83 3.36
CA TRP A 557 -3.95 33.81 3.20
C TRP A 557 -4.53 32.39 3.28
N ALA A 558 -3.90 31.42 2.61
CA ALA A 558 -4.33 30.02 2.68
C ALA A 558 -4.23 29.46 4.10
N THR A 559 -3.15 29.76 4.81
CA THR A 559 -2.92 29.29 6.20
C THR A 559 -3.93 29.91 7.17
N GLU A 560 -4.24 31.20 7.04
CA GLU A 560 -5.22 31.90 7.88
C GLU A 560 -6.65 31.40 7.67
N ASN A 561 -6.97 30.96 6.45
CA ASN A 561 -8.28 30.40 6.11
C ASN A 561 -8.38 28.88 6.28
N PHE A 562 -7.36 28.25 6.87
CA PHE A 562 -7.30 26.79 7.07
C PHE A 562 -7.41 25.99 5.75
N LEU A 563 -6.82 26.51 4.68
CA LEU A 563 -6.74 25.87 3.37
C LEU A 563 -5.31 25.40 3.10
N GLN A 564 -5.17 24.24 2.45
CA GLN A 564 -3.85 23.71 2.09
C GLN A 564 -3.32 24.43 0.84
N TRP A 565 -2.33 25.31 1.02
CA TRP A 565 -1.72 26.09 -0.07
C TRP A 565 -1.21 25.22 -1.23
N ARG A 566 -0.62 24.05 -0.94
CA ARG A 566 -0.13 23.13 -1.96
C ARG A 566 -1.25 22.60 -2.87
N CYS A 567 -2.41 22.29 -2.31
CA CYS A 567 -3.57 21.84 -3.08
C CYS A 567 -4.10 22.97 -3.98
N LEU A 568 -4.15 24.20 -3.46
CA LEU A 568 -4.53 25.38 -4.24
C LEU A 568 -3.54 25.68 -5.37
N ASN A 569 -2.24 25.58 -5.11
CA ASN A 569 -1.22 25.79 -6.14
C ASN A 569 -1.25 24.69 -7.21
N ARG A 570 -1.51 23.43 -6.82
CA ARG A 570 -1.72 22.36 -7.79
C ARG A 570 -3.00 22.57 -8.59
N ALA A 571 -4.08 23.03 -7.96
CA ALA A 571 -5.32 23.40 -8.67
C ALA A 571 -5.03 24.51 -9.70
N ARG A 572 -4.14 25.46 -9.40
CA ARG A 572 -3.67 26.43 -10.38
C ARG A 572 -2.92 25.79 -11.55
N ASP A 573 -1.96 24.92 -11.27
CA ASP A 573 -1.23 24.21 -12.33
C ASP A 573 -2.18 23.40 -13.24
N VAL A 574 -3.17 22.72 -12.64
CA VAL A 574 -4.21 21.98 -13.36
C VAL A 574 -5.09 22.92 -14.18
N ARG A 575 -5.51 24.06 -13.62
CA ARG A 575 -6.32 25.06 -14.33
C ARG A 575 -5.60 25.61 -15.55
N ASP A 576 -4.31 25.92 -15.42
CA ASP A 576 -3.48 26.44 -16.52
C ASP A 576 -3.29 25.38 -17.61
N GLN A 577 -3.14 24.11 -17.25
CA GLN A 577 -3.10 22.99 -18.20
C GLN A 577 -4.45 22.80 -18.90
N LEU A 578 -5.56 22.80 -18.16
CA LEU A 578 -6.90 22.66 -18.72
C LEU A 578 -7.26 23.82 -19.64
N THR A 579 -6.81 25.04 -19.34
CA THR A 579 -7.00 26.22 -20.20
C THR A 579 -6.34 25.99 -21.57
N LYS A 580 -5.07 25.55 -21.58
CA LYS A 580 -4.34 25.22 -22.82
C LYS A 580 -4.99 24.09 -23.60
N LEU A 581 -5.52 23.08 -22.90
CA LEU A 581 -6.24 21.96 -23.53
C LEU A 581 -7.59 22.42 -24.10
N CYS A 582 -8.32 23.29 -23.40
CA CYS A 582 -9.57 23.87 -23.91
C CYS A 582 -9.35 24.65 -25.20
N ASP A 583 -8.23 25.38 -25.32
CA ASP A 583 -7.89 26.10 -26.54
C ASP A 583 -7.60 25.13 -27.70
N ARG A 584 -6.91 24.01 -27.44
CA ARG A 584 -6.69 22.94 -28.43
C ARG A 584 -8.00 22.27 -28.88
N VAL A 585 -8.92 22.08 -27.93
CA VAL A 585 -10.22 21.45 -28.16
C VAL A 585 -11.26 22.46 -28.71
N GLU A 586 -10.84 23.70 -29.01
CA GLU A 586 -11.65 24.79 -29.57
C GLU A 586 -12.86 25.17 -28.68
N VAL A 587 -12.72 25.12 -27.36
CA VAL A 587 -13.75 25.65 -26.45
C VAL A 587 -13.56 27.16 -26.34
N PRO A 588 -14.52 28.00 -26.76
CA PRO A 588 -14.34 29.45 -26.75
C PRO A 588 -14.21 29.99 -25.33
N PHE A 589 -13.42 31.06 -25.17
CA PHE A 589 -13.37 31.82 -23.93
C PHE A 589 -14.75 32.40 -23.62
N SER A 590 -15.26 32.15 -22.42
CA SER A 590 -16.51 32.70 -21.93
C SER A 590 -16.54 32.76 -20.40
N SER A 591 -17.12 33.83 -19.86
CA SER A 591 -17.34 34.00 -18.43
C SER A 591 -18.73 34.59 -18.24
N CYS A 592 -19.48 34.04 -17.28
CA CYS A 592 -20.81 34.51 -16.91
C CYS A 592 -20.80 35.34 -15.62
N GLY A 593 -19.63 35.47 -14.98
CA GLY A 593 -19.44 36.05 -13.66
C GLY A 593 -19.86 35.10 -12.54
N SER A 594 -19.18 35.19 -11.39
CA SER A 594 -19.41 34.32 -10.22
C SER A 594 -20.81 34.46 -9.61
N THR A 595 -21.56 35.49 -9.99
CA THR A 595 -22.94 35.77 -9.54
C THR A 595 -24.00 35.03 -10.34
N ASN A 596 -23.71 34.56 -11.56
CA ASN A 596 -24.69 33.84 -12.37
C ASN A 596 -24.73 32.35 -12.01
N HIS A 597 -25.22 32.07 -10.81
CA HIS A 597 -25.27 30.72 -10.26
C HIS A 597 -26.10 29.75 -11.12
N VAL A 598 -27.09 30.24 -11.86
CA VAL A 598 -28.00 29.39 -12.66
C VAL A 598 -27.28 28.79 -13.86
N ALA A 599 -26.49 29.57 -14.60
CA ALA A 599 -25.77 29.08 -15.79
C ALA A 599 -24.77 27.99 -15.42
N ILE A 600 -23.95 28.23 -14.40
CA ILE A 600 -22.96 27.27 -13.88
C ILE A 600 -23.66 26.00 -13.37
N ARG A 601 -24.77 26.14 -12.62
CA ARG A 601 -25.53 24.99 -12.12
C ARG A 601 -26.12 24.15 -13.23
N LYS A 602 -26.71 24.78 -14.26
CA LYS A 602 -27.21 24.08 -15.46
C LYS A 602 -26.09 23.37 -16.21
N CYS A 603 -24.92 24.01 -16.34
CA CYS A 603 -23.75 23.41 -16.96
C CYS A 603 -23.30 22.13 -16.23
N ILE A 604 -23.12 22.18 -14.91
CA ILE A 604 -22.75 21.00 -14.11
C ILE A 604 -23.85 19.92 -14.18
N THR A 605 -25.12 20.33 -14.13
CA THR A 605 -26.26 19.40 -14.27
C THR A 605 -26.21 18.67 -15.63
N SER A 606 -25.69 19.31 -16.68
CA SER A 606 -25.54 18.70 -18.00
C SER A 606 -24.51 17.59 -18.13
N ALA A 607 -23.59 17.53 -17.19
CA ALA A 607 -22.66 16.42 -17.05
C ALA A 607 -23.11 15.38 -16.03
N TYR A 608 -23.71 15.84 -14.92
CA TYR A 608 -24.00 15.02 -13.76
C TYR A 608 -25.49 14.66 -13.61
N PHE A 609 -26.29 14.76 -14.68
CA PHE A 609 -27.72 14.41 -14.65
C PHE A 609 -27.98 12.94 -14.27
N ILE A 610 -27.01 12.05 -14.48
CA ILE A 610 -27.07 10.66 -14.01
C ILE A 610 -27.00 10.64 -12.47
N ASN A 611 -26.09 11.43 -11.90
CA ASN A 611 -25.85 11.56 -10.46
C ASN A 611 -26.83 12.52 -9.77
N ALA A 612 -28.12 12.42 -10.08
CA ALA A 612 -29.16 13.22 -9.45
C ALA A 612 -29.84 12.44 -8.31
N ALA A 613 -30.29 13.14 -7.27
CA ALA A 613 -31.01 12.56 -6.15
C ALA A 613 -32.09 13.50 -5.60
N ARG A 614 -33.12 12.91 -4.99
CA ARG A 614 -34.28 13.61 -4.43
C ARG A 614 -34.39 13.38 -2.93
N LEU A 615 -34.73 14.41 -2.18
CA LEU A 615 -34.98 14.31 -0.75
C LEU A 615 -36.13 13.32 -0.46
N ALA A 616 -35.86 12.36 0.42
CA ALA A 616 -36.84 11.39 0.88
C ALA A 616 -37.81 12.02 1.90
N ARG A 617 -38.88 11.30 2.24
CA ARG A 617 -39.94 11.79 3.15
C ARG A 617 -39.46 12.00 4.59
N ASP A 618 -38.37 11.35 4.98
CA ASP A 618 -37.77 11.50 6.30
C ASP A 618 -37.08 12.86 6.49
N GLY A 619 -36.90 13.62 5.41
CA GLY A 619 -36.21 14.92 5.42
C GLY A 619 -34.70 14.82 5.70
N LEU A 620 -34.14 13.61 5.82
CA LEU A 620 -32.76 13.34 6.21
C LEU A 620 -31.98 12.63 5.10
N SER A 621 -32.63 11.68 4.41
CA SER A 621 -32.01 10.92 3.35
C SER A 621 -32.47 11.39 1.97
N TYR A 622 -31.72 11.01 0.96
CA TYR A 622 -32.00 11.26 -0.45
C TYR A 622 -32.11 9.92 -1.18
N ARG A 623 -32.92 9.86 -2.22
CA ARG A 623 -33.01 8.71 -3.14
C ARG A 623 -32.37 9.08 -4.46
N ALA A 624 -31.33 8.35 -4.85
CA ALA A 624 -30.67 8.53 -6.14
C ALA A 624 -31.60 8.11 -7.30
N ILE A 625 -31.60 8.88 -8.39
CA ILE A 625 -32.42 8.58 -9.58
C ILE A 625 -31.81 7.41 -10.36
N SER A 626 -30.51 7.49 -10.65
CA SER A 626 -29.72 6.33 -11.06
C SER A 626 -29.46 5.44 -9.83
N ASN A 627 -29.31 4.13 -10.01
CA ASN A 627 -28.99 3.16 -8.95
C ASN A 627 -30.18 2.67 -8.11
N SER A 628 -31.30 2.34 -8.77
CA SER A 628 -32.43 1.62 -8.14
C SER A 628 -33.06 2.30 -6.93
N GLY A 629 -32.96 3.64 -6.82
CA GLY A 629 -33.53 4.38 -5.68
C GLY A 629 -32.73 4.27 -4.39
N MET A 630 -31.43 3.95 -4.47
CA MET A 630 -30.56 3.83 -3.30
C MET A 630 -30.64 5.07 -2.39
N THR A 631 -30.69 4.81 -1.09
CA THR A 631 -30.70 5.83 -0.05
C THR A 631 -29.29 6.39 0.16
N ILE A 632 -29.12 7.69 -0.01
CA ILE A 632 -27.86 8.42 0.19
C ILE A 632 -28.05 9.55 1.20
N PHE A 633 -26.99 9.91 1.90
CA PHE A 633 -26.97 11.02 2.86
C PHE A 633 -26.00 12.10 2.38
N ILE A 634 -26.25 13.37 2.69
CA ILE A 634 -25.26 14.42 2.41
C ILE A 634 -24.06 14.21 3.34
N HIS A 635 -22.85 14.21 2.79
CA HIS A 635 -21.63 14.06 3.59
C HIS A 635 -21.48 15.22 4.61
N PRO A 636 -21.04 14.96 5.85
CA PRO A 636 -20.91 16.00 6.88
C PRO A 636 -20.00 17.18 6.54
N SER A 637 -19.10 17.00 5.56
CA SER A 637 -18.25 18.08 5.07
C SER A 637 -18.97 19.04 4.12
N SER A 638 -20.19 18.75 3.66
CA SER A 638 -20.89 19.62 2.70
C SER A 638 -21.45 20.87 3.37
N SER A 639 -21.43 21.99 2.65
CA SER A 639 -22.09 23.25 3.02
C SER A 639 -23.62 23.12 3.12
N LEU A 640 -24.21 22.08 2.51
CA LEU A 640 -25.65 21.87 2.41
C LEU A 640 -26.22 20.93 3.49
N ILE A 641 -25.44 20.60 4.52
CA ILE A 641 -25.93 19.71 5.59
C ILE A 641 -27.11 20.32 6.38
N GLU A 642 -27.09 21.65 6.58
CA GLU A 642 -28.12 22.40 7.29
C GLU A 642 -29.32 22.75 6.40
N ASN A 643 -29.07 23.15 5.14
CA ASN A 643 -30.10 23.51 4.18
C ASN A 643 -30.23 22.40 3.13
N ARG A 644 -31.27 21.57 3.27
CA ARG A 644 -31.50 20.39 2.44
C ARG A 644 -32.46 20.69 1.29
N PRO A 645 -31.95 21.00 0.09
CA PRO A 645 -32.80 21.22 -1.09
C PRO A 645 -33.52 19.93 -1.48
N LYS A 646 -34.68 20.06 -2.13
CA LYS A 646 -35.51 18.91 -2.58
C LYS A 646 -34.81 18.05 -3.62
N TRP A 647 -34.04 18.68 -4.51
CA TRP A 647 -33.31 18.01 -5.58
C TRP A 647 -31.85 18.43 -5.55
N ILE A 648 -30.98 17.43 -5.69
CA ILE A 648 -29.55 17.62 -5.70
C ILE A 648 -28.90 16.84 -6.84
N VAL A 649 -27.73 17.32 -7.23
CA VAL A 649 -26.74 16.58 -8.01
C VAL A 649 -25.50 16.41 -7.12
N TYR A 650 -24.85 15.26 -7.21
CA TYR A 650 -23.64 14.95 -6.46
C TYR A 650 -22.48 14.58 -7.38
N PHE A 651 -21.27 14.94 -6.97
CA PHE A 651 -20.05 14.59 -7.70
C PHE A 651 -19.72 13.10 -7.54
N GLU A 652 -19.53 12.66 -6.30
CA GLU A 652 -19.15 11.29 -5.96
C GLU A 652 -20.01 10.73 -4.83
N ILE A 653 -20.17 9.40 -4.82
CA ILE A 653 -20.72 8.66 -3.70
C ILE A 653 -19.57 7.94 -3.02
N VAL A 654 -19.49 8.09 -1.70
CA VAL A 654 -18.54 7.37 -0.87
C VAL A 654 -19.29 6.56 0.16
N GLU A 655 -19.00 5.27 0.17
CA GLU A 655 -19.53 4.34 1.17
C GLU A 655 -18.55 4.21 2.33
N SER A 656 -19.07 4.41 3.55
CA SER A 656 -18.33 4.18 4.80
C SER A 656 -19.24 3.42 5.78
N SER A 657 -19.73 4.07 6.84
CA SER A 657 -20.80 3.52 7.69
C SER A 657 -22.19 3.63 7.06
N LYS A 658 -22.36 4.67 6.24
CA LYS A 658 -23.53 4.91 5.39
C LYS A 658 -23.01 5.39 4.03
N THR A 659 -23.91 5.36 3.05
CA THR A 659 -23.66 5.91 1.72
C THR A 659 -23.78 7.43 1.76
N TYR A 660 -22.68 8.14 1.56
CA TYR A 660 -22.64 9.61 1.58
C TYR A 660 -22.38 10.19 0.19
N ALA A 661 -23.11 11.24 -0.16
CA ALA A 661 -22.88 12.07 -1.33
C ALA A 661 -21.93 13.22 -0.99
N ARG A 662 -20.85 13.37 -1.74
CA ARG A 662 -19.87 14.46 -1.60
C ARG A 662 -19.97 15.44 -2.76
N ALA A 663 -19.59 16.69 -2.48
CA ALA A 663 -19.70 17.85 -3.36
C ALA A 663 -21.08 17.93 -4.01
N VAL A 664 -22.02 18.53 -3.28
CA VAL A 664 -23.44 18.54 -3.61
C VAL A 664 -23.84 19.90 -4.19
N LEU A 665 -24.67 19.86 -5.24
CA LEU A 665 -25.23 21.01 -5.94
C LEU A 665 -26.76 20.98 -5.84
N PRO A 666 -27.44 22.03 -5.37
CA PRO A 666 -28.89 22.13 -5.50
C PRO A 666 -29.27 22.26 -6.97
N ILE A 667 -30.36 21.63 -7.42
CA ILE A 667 -30.86 21.75 -8.79
C ILE A 667 -32.38 21.91 -8.82
N SER A 668 -32.89 22.46 -9.93
CA SER A 668 -34.33 22.44 -10.21
C SER A 668 -34.66 21.26 -11.12
N PRO A 669 -35.80 20.57 -10.91
CA PRO A 669 -36.13 19.37 -11.66
C PRO A 669 -36.36 19.63 -13.16
N GLU A 670 -36.77 20.84 -13.55
CA GLU A 670 -36.99 21.17 -14.96
C GLU A 670 -35.68 21.08 -15.77
N TRP A 671 -34.54 21.36 -15.12
CA TRP A 671 -33.24 21.32 -15.78
C TRP A 671 -32.83 19.91 -16.17
N LEU A 672 -33.25 18.88 -15.41
CA LEU A 672 -32.97 17.49 -15.75
C LEU A 672 -33.67 17.07 -17.06
N VAL A 673 -34.91 17.54 -17.25
CA VAL A 673 -35.70 17.29 -18.47
C VAL A 673 -35.14 18.07 -19.65
N GLU A 674 -34.75 19.33 -19.44
CA GLU A 674 -34.15 20.19 -20.47
C GLU A 674 -32.82 19.63 -21.00
N VAL A 675 -32.00 19.11 -20.09
CA VAL A 675 -30.63 18.67 -20.36
C VAL A 675 -30.57 17.26 -20.94
N ALA A 676 -31.37 16.33 -20.39
CA ALA A 676 -31.30 14.92 -20.72
C ALA A 676 -32.72 14.32 -20.90
N PRO A 677 -33.47 14.76 -21.93
CA PRO A 677 -34.84 14.31 -22.17
C PRO A 677 -34.95 12.82 -22.49
N HIS A 678 -33.86 12.19 -22.95
CA HIS A 678 -33.77 10.76 -23.23
C HIS A 678 -33.75 9.88 -21.97
N MET A 679 -33.32 10.43 -20.84
CA MET A 679 -33.21 9.71 -19.56
C MET A 679 -34.29 10.15 -18.56
N HIS A 680 -34.60 11.44 -18.54
CA HIS A 680 -35.52 12.04 -17.56
C HIS A 680 -36.76 12.57 -18.29
N THR A 681 -37.90 11.96 -18.01
CA THR A 681 -39.21 12.42 -18.49
C THR A 681 -40.00 13.03 -17.33
N GLU A 682 -40.93 13.94 -17.62
CA GLU A 682 -41.84 14.48 -16.59
C GLU A 682 -42.60 13.36 -15.85
N SER A 683 -42.89 12.25 -16.55
CA SER A 683 -43.49 11.04 -15.96
C SER A 683 -42.55 10.31 -15.00
N SER A 684 -41.25 10.19 -15.30
CA SER A 684 -40.31 9.51 -14.41
C SER A 684 -40.03 10.34 -13.15
N ILE A 685 -39.83 11.64 -13.30
CA ILE A 685 -39.68 12.60 -12.19
C ILE A 685 -40.96 12.67 -11.36
N GLY A 686 -42.12 12.64 -12.03
CA GLY A 686 -43.44 12.61 -11.42
C GLY A 686 -43.76 11.31 -10.68
N LYS A 687 -43.33 10.14 -11.18
CA LYS A 687 -43.49 8.83 -10.49
C LYS A 687 -42.61 8.69 -9.25
N LEU A 688 -41.47 9.36 -9.21
CA LEU A 688 -40.67 9.55 -7.99
C LEU A 688 -41.37 10.50 -7.00
N GLY A 689 -42.35 11.28 -7.48
CA GLY A 689 -43.32 12.00 -6.67
C GLY A 689 -44.54 11.15 -6.38
N ASP A 690 -44.63 10.63 -5.16
CA ASP A 690 -45.93 10.26 -4.61
C ASP A 690 -46.78 11.52 -4.30
N ASP A 691 -46.99 12.38 -5.28
CA ASP A 691 -48.04 13.40 -5.28
C ASP A 691 -49.35 12.79 -5.81
N LYS A 692 -49.52 11.46 -5.74
CA LYS A 692 -50.87 10.89 -5.68
C LYS A 692 -51.43 11.23 -4.31
N LYS A 693 -52.20 12.33 -4.25
CA LYS A 693 -53.29 12.47 -3.28
C LYS A 693 -53.97 11.11 -3.17
N MET A 694 -53.99 10.53 -1.97
CA MET A 694 -54.81 9.36 -1.69
C MET A 694 -56.20 9.61 -2.28
N PRO A 695 -56.81 8.65 -3.00
CA PRO A 695 -58.22 8.78 -3.35
C PRO A 695 -58.95 8.99 -2.03
N LYS A 696 -59.66 10.12 -1.90
CA LYS A 696 -60.50 10.42 -0.75
C LYS A 696 -61.32 9.17 -0.45
N GLU A 697 -61.08 8.55 0.71
CA GLU A 697 -61.97 7.52 1.23
C GLU A 697 -63.38 8.09 1.15
N LYS A 698 -64.24 7.42 0.37
CA LYS A 698 -65.66 7.68 0.39
C LYS A 698 -66.09 7.48 1.84
N SER A 699 -66.39 8.58 2.51
CA SER A 699 -67.02 8.63 3.82
C SER A 699 -68.20 7.65 3.83
N ILE A 700 -68.04 6.56 4.59
CA ILE A 700 -69.13 5.67 4.95
C ILE A 700 -70.10 6.53 5.77
N VAL A 701 -71.28 6.76 5.20
CA VAL A 701 -72.38 7.47 5.83
C VAL A 701 -72.80 6.65 7.06
N PRO A 702 -72.88 7.23 8.27
CA PRO A 702 -73.36 6.50 9.43
C PRO A 702 -74.86 6.27 9.29
N ALA A 703 -75.28 5.01 9.45
CA ALA A 703 -76.68 4.64 9.53
C ALA A 703 -77.30 5.29 10.78
N THR A 704 -77.99 6.41 10.59
CA THR A 704 -78.93 6.94 11.57
C THR A 704 -80.21 6.11 11.49
N GLY A 705 -80.49 5.37 12.56
CA GLY A 705 -81.77 4.67 12.71
C GLY A 705 -82.96 5.63 12.74
N ARG A 706 -84.09 5.17 12.20
CA ARG A 706 -85.42 5.63 12.57
C ARG A 706 -86.42 4.47 12.49
N ARG A 707 -87.00 4.21 13.65
CA ARG A 707 -88.16 3.39 14.03
C ARG A 707 -87.98 1.88 14.10
#